data_AF-A0A6M1P1H1-F1
#
_entry.id   AF-A0A6M1P1H1-F1
#
_cell.length_a   1.000
_cell.length_b   1.000
_cell.length_c   1.000
_cell.angle_alpha   90.00
_cell.angle_beta   90.00
_cell.angle_gamma   90.00
#
_symmetry.space_group_name_H-M   'P 1'
#
loop_
_entity.id
_entity.type
_entity.pdbx_description
1 polymer ?
#
loop_
_entity_poly.entity_id
_entity_poly.type
_entity_poly.pdbx_seq_one_letter_code
_entity_poly.pdbx_strand_id
1 'polypeptide(L)'
;MKMRKGDRMKSKYLSLAFVAMLCWYNMSCSTTKHLPEGEKLYVEGDVKLEMDSNVNAERKEAFEEHLEGLLMPKPNKKALGVRWKLMFWNAGGGYDTTNNIVRNWLKKRGEEPVLLSDVNREYNENLLRNRMENLGFFNATVNSDTSIDGKTAKVIYTGIPRKIYRIDSVVFDIDSTTNIGQDIIATRSESLLKKGSNYNLDVILNERDRIDNDLKNKGYYYFNPDNILVEVDSTVGDHKVNMYVTIKPETSQQAKEPQKIGDIFIYPNYTLTSQGYTRRPNTEYMELFDDNYYIIDRQNTFRRKVITNHIFFEKGQEYNRHDHNLTINHLVNLNAFKFVKNSFEPNPDSANTLDVYYHLTPLPKKSIRVELLAKTATVYNGSEANITWTLRNAFKGAETVSVNVFGGYETQTGGNVNLNSSYYRYGAEMTITWPRLLSPYQWTPGRRFIPKTYLKFGYEFLNRRTAYTLNSSSLNYGYMWKENEQKQHDLTLAEIIYVQPRNISEAYKAQMDTVPTLRRIVEPQFSFGPNYTYTFTNTMQENLKHTFYFKGGMNLSGNVLGLIQGASYKNDNQKELFGTKYSQFVKIEADGRHYMKLGTHAQLASRVMLGMSYSYGNSRSLPYLKQFYSGGPNGLRAFRARAVGPGSALPENLGEENFFADQTGDYKLELNTEYRNRIVDFGVGILNWAAFIDAGNIWLQNTDEGKLGGKLSKEFLSELAVGAGAGLRFDFTFLILRTDLAVPVRVPYYPKNDRWVIKDIDFKSSEWRRNNLVFNLAIGYPF
;
A
#
# COMPACT_ATOMS: atom_id res chain seq x y z
N MET A 1 -21.79 67.79 -10.84
CA MET A 1 -22.12 66.70 -9.90
C MET A 1 -22.22 65.39 -10.70
N LYS A 2 -21.18 64.55 -10.69
CA LYS A 2 -21.13 63.26 -11.42
C LYS A 2 -20.81 62.15 -10.41
N MET A 3 -21.74 61.21 -10.25
CA MET A 3 -21.64 60.08 -9.31
C MET A 3 -20.62 59.03 -9.78
N ARG A 4 -19.87 58.50 -8.80
CA ARG A 4 -18.81 57.48 -8.92
C ARG A 4 -19.38 56.09 -9.23
N LYS A 5 -18.72 55.37 -10.16
CA LYS A 5 -18.83 53.91 -10.36
C LYS A 5 -17.90 53.20 -9.36
N GLY A 6 -18.45 52.65 -8.26
CA GLY A 6 -17.66 51.95 -7.23
C GLY A 6 -18.24 50.63 -6.70
N ASP A 7 -19.53 50.33 -6.88
CA ASP A 7 -20.17 49.27 -6.06
C ASP A 7 -20.56 47.96 -6.77
N ARG A 8 -20.24 47.79 -8.06
CA ARG A 8 -20.73 46.61 -8.81
C ARG A 8 -19.99 45.28 -8.54
N MET A 9 -18.79 45.26 -7.93
CA MET A 9 -18.05 44.00 -7.72
C MET A 9 -18.38 43.28 -6.41
N LYS A 10 -18.65 43.98 -5.30
CA LYS A 10 -19.06 43.33 -4.03
C LYS A 10 -20.43 42.65 -4.14
N SER A 11 -21.35 43.25 -4.92
CA SER A 11 -22.67 42.71 -5.20
C SER A 11 -22.63 41.35 -5.94
N LYS A 12 -21.68 41.13 -6.87
CA LYS A 12 -21.60 39.88 -7.63
C LYS A 12 -21.17 38.67 -6.79
N TYR A 13 -20.22 38.84 -5.87
CA TYR A 13 -19.81 37.77 -4.95
C TYR A 13 -20.85 37.50 -3.87
N LEU A 14 -21.53 38.56 -3.37
CA LEU A 14 -22.67 38.39 -2.47
C LEU A 14 -23.82 37.68 -3.18
N SER A 15 -24.13 38.01 -4.43
CA SER A 15 -25.17 37.33 -5.21
C SER A 15 -24.79 35.90 -5.57
N LEU A 16 -23.52 35.59 -5.82
CA LEU A 16 -23.07 34.21 -6.06
C LEU A 16 -23.15 33.38 -4.78
N ALA A 17 -22.74 33.93 -3.64
CA ALA A 17 -22.87 33.30 -2.34
C ALA A 17 -24.34 33.14 -1.92
N PHE A 18 -25.19 34.11 -2.23
CA PHE A 18 -26.62 34.07 -1.98
C PHE A 18 -27.32 33.05 -2.89
N VAL A 19 -26.95 32.95 -4.18
CA VAL A 19 -27.43 31.91 -5.09
C VAL A 19 -26.92 30.53 -4.67
N ALA A 20 -25.67 30.39 -4.23
CA ALA A 20 -25.16 29.14 -3.68
C ALA A 20 -25.86 28.73 -2.38
N MET A 21 -26.15 29.68 -1.47
CA MET A 21 -26.99 29.45 -0.29
C MET A 21 -28.42 29.09 -0.67
N LEU A 22 -29.02 29.77 -1.66
CA LEU A 22 -30.37 29.46 -2.13
C LEU A 22 -30.42 28.07 -2.77
N CYS A 23 -29.40 27.69 -3.56
CA CYS A 23 -29.26 26.35 -4.09
C CYS A 23 -29.11 25.32 -2.97
N TRP A 24 -28.25 25.55 -1.96
CA TRP A 24 -28.15 24.67 -0.79
C TRP A 24 -29.45 24.56 0.01
N TYR A 25 -30.18 25.65 0.18
CA TYR A 25 -31.47 25.67 0.88
C TYR A 25 -32.54 24.90 0.11
N ASN A 26 -32.63 25.08 -1.21
CA ASN A 26 -33.53 24.32 -2.08
C ASN A 26 -33.15 22.83 -2.17
N MET A 27 -31.86 22.50 -2.05
CA MET A 27 -31.38 21.10 -2.02
C MET A 27 -31.76 20.36 -0.73
N SER A 28 -31.90 21.06 0.40
CA SER A 28 -32.37 20.47 1.67
C SER A 28 -33.84 20.02 1.57
N CYS A 29 -34.73 20.88 1.04
CA CYS A 29 -36.15 20.58 0.83
C CYS A 29 -36.39 19.41 -0.15
N SER A 30 -35.44 19.13 -1.04
CA SER A 30 -35.51 18.01 -1.98
C SER A 30 -35.40 16.64 -1.30
N THR A 31 -34.75 16.54 -0.14
CA THR A 31 -34.47 15.24 0.51
C THR A 31 -35.67 14.64 1.23
N THR A 32 -36.63 15.48 1.64
CA THR A 32 -37.86 15.10 2.34
C THR A 32 -39.10 15.16 1.43
N LYS A 33 -38.91 15.28 0.11
CA LYS A 33 -39.99 15.56 -0.85
C LYS A 33 -40.92 14.36 -1.06
N HIS A 34 -40.37 13.14 -1.18
CA HIS A 34 -41.13 11.91 -1.41
C HIS A 34 -41.20 11.01 -0.18
N LEU A 35 -41.16 11.60 1.03
CA LEU A 35 -41.45 10.83 2.24
C LEU A 35 -42.93 10.43 2.24
N PRO A 36 -43.27 9.21 2.69
CA PRO A 36 -44.66 8.81 2.90
C PRO A 36 -45.36 9.74 3.91
N GLU A 37 -46.69 9.77 3.87
CA GLU A 37 -47.46 10.60 4.79
C GLU A 37 -47.29 10.13 6.24
N GLY A 38 -47.12 11.07 7.18
CA GLY A 38 -46.84 10.78 8.59
C GLY A 38 -45.38 10.43 8.91
N GLU A 39 -44.58 10.06 7.91
CA GLU A 39 -43.20 9.62 8.10
C GLU A 39 -42.20 10.76 8.31
N LYS A 40 -41.12 10.46 9.03
CA LYS A 40 -40.00 11.38 9.28
C LYS A 40 -38.70 10.74 8.79
N LEU A 41 -37.87 11.52 8.11
CA LEU A 41 -36.53 11.08 7.72
C LEU A 41 -35.66 10.93 8.98
N TYR A 42 -35.11 9.76 9.21
CA TYR A 42 -34.13 9.52 10.27
C TYR A 42 -32.78 10.12 9.87
N VAL A 43 -32.35 11.14 10.62
CA VAL A 43 -31.20 11.96 10.21
C VAL A 43 -29.93 11.70 11.01
N GLU A 44 -30.05 11.16 12.22
CA GLU A 44 -28.95 10.99 13.19
C GLU A 44 -29.38 10.11 14.37
N GLY A 45 -28.50 9.22 14.80
CA GLY A 45 -28.58 8.52 16.08
C GLY A 45 -27.43 8.97 16.95
N ASP A 46 -27.74 9.66 18.04
CA ASP A 46 -26.79 10.34 18.92
C ASP A 46 -26.71 9.55 20.24
N VAL A 47 -25.51 9.18 20.69
CA VAL A 47 -25.33 8.46 21.97
C VAL A 47 -24.70 9.41 22.98
N LYS A 48 -25.38 9.58 24.11
CA LYS A 48 -24.90 10.39 25.23
C LYS A 48 -24.73 9.56 26.47
N LEU A 49 -23.54 9.60 27.04
CA LEU A 49 -23.20 8.87 28.26
C LEU A 49 -23.24 9.81 29.47
N GLU A 50 -24.05 9.45 30.47
CA GLU A 50 -24.01 10.08 31.78
C GLU A 50 -22.96 9.37 32.65
N MET A 51 -21.78 9.99 32.75
CA MET A 51 -20.66 9.49 33.53
C MET A 51 -20.25 10.50 34.60
N ASP A 52 -19.61 10.02 35.67
CA ASP A 52 -19.07 10.88 36.73
C ASP A 52 -18.10 11.93 36.15
N SER A 53 -18.11 13.14 36.73
CA SER A 53 -17.34 14.30 36.27
C SER A 53 -15.81 14.13 36.27
N ASN A 54 -15.30 13.05 36.89
CA ASN A 54 -13.88 12.70 36.93
C ASN A 54 -13.40 11.91 35.70
N VAL A 55 -14.31 11.53 34.78
CA VAL A 55 -13.95 10.86 33.53
C VAL A 55 -13.44 11.90 32.52
N ASN A 56 -12.28 11.62 31.93
CA ASN A 56 -11.70 12.46 30.87
C ASN A 56 -12.69 12.63 29.70
N ALA A 57 -12.93 13.88 29.29
CA ALA A 57 -13.91 14.22 28.26
C ALA A 57 -13.62 13.57 26.89
N GLU A 58 -12.35 13.52 26.46
CA GLU A 58 -11.96 12.88 25.20
C GLU A 58 -12.25 11.38 25.21
N ARG A 59 -12.04 10.71 26.36
CA ARG A 59 -12.36 9.28 26.50
C ARG A 59 -13.85 9.01 26.48
N LYS A 60 -14.65 9.91 27.06
CA LYS A 60 -16.11 9.83 27.02
C LYS A 60 -16.60 9.97 25.58
N GLU A 61 -16.15 11.00 24.87
CA GLU A 61 -16.53 11.26 23.48
C GLU A 61 -16.12 10.10 22.55
N ALA A 62 -14.91 9.56 22.71
CA ALA A 62 -14.48 8.39 21.96
C ALA A 62 -15.34 7.14 22.23
N PHE A 63 -15.88 7.01 23.44
CA PHE A 63 -16.77 5.89 23.78
C PHE A 63 -18.18 6.09 23.22
N GLU A 64 -18.70 7.31 23.27
CA GLU A 64 -19.95 7.71 22.59
C GLU A 64 -19.87 7.41 21.09
N GLU A 65 -18.80 7.87 20.40
CA GLU A 65 -18.58 7.60 18.97
C GLU A 65 -18.49 6.10 18.66
N HIS A 66 -17.82 5.32 19.51
CA HIS A 66 -17.76 3.86 19.38
C HIS A 66 -19.15 3.22 19.44
N LEU A 67 -20.00 3.68 20.35
CA LEU A 67 -21.37 3.18 20.54
C LEU A 67 -22.32 3.63 19.41
N GLU A 68 -22.23 4.88 18.95
CA GLU A 68 -22.94 5.38 17.75
C GLU A 68 -22.59 4.56 16.51
N GLY A 69 -21.35 4.09 16.44
CA GLY A 69 -20.85 3.15 15.46
C GLY A 69 -21.71 1.87 15.32
N LEU A 70 -22.42 1.47 16.37
CA LEU A 70 -23.21 0.23 16.42
C LEU A 70 -24.69 0.42 16.06
N LEU A 71 -25.20 1.65 16.08
CA LEU A 71 -26.62 1.93 15.84
C LEU A 71 -27.09 1.50 14.44
N MET A 72 -28.28 0.90 14.40
CA MET A 72 -28.91 0.36 13.19
C MET A 72 -30.41 0.75 13.11
N PRO A 73 -30.96 1.11 11.93
CA PRO A 73 -30.26 1.29 10.67
C PRO A 73 -29.35 2.53 10.69
N LYS A 74 -28.37 2.60 9.79
CA LYS A 74 -27.53 3.81 9.60
C LYS A 74 -28.35 4.87 8.85
N PRO A 75 -28.38 6.14 9.28
CA PRO A 75 -28.99 7.22 8.50
C PRO A 75 -28.40 7.32 7.09
N ASN A 76 -29.18 7.86 6.15
CA ASN A 76 -28.71 8.18 4.80
C ASN A 76 -27.43 9.05 4.84
N LYS A 77 -26.41 8.63 4.07
CA LYS A 77 -25.07 9.24 4.14
C LYS A 77 -25.12 10.70 3.69
N LYS A 78 -24.53 11.60 4.49
CA LYS A 78 -24.32 13.01 4.12
C LYS A 78 -22.96 13.18 3.46
N ALA A 79 -22.93 13.95 2.37
CA ALA A 79 -21.72 14.52 1.83
C ALA A 79 -21.81 16.05 1.73
N LEU A 80 -20.86 16.77 2.35
CA LEU A 80 -20.86 18.25 2.42
C LEU A 80 -22.21 18.80 2.92
N GLY A 81 -22.82 18.15 3.91
CA GLY A 81 -24.13 18.50 4.47
C GLY A 81 -25.34 18.00 3.67
N VAL A 82 -25.14 17.39 2.49
CA VAL A 82 -26.22 16.99 1.58
C VAL A 82 -26.31 15.47 1.45
N ARG A 83 -27.53 14.90 1.47
CA ARG A 83 -27.77 13.47 1.24
C ARG A 83 -27.90 13.17 -0.24
N TRP A 84 -26.80 13.31 -0.97
CA TRP A 84 -26.72 13.21 -2.43
C TRP A 84 -27.29 11.88 -2.99
N LYS A 85 -27.10 10.74 -2.33
CA LYS A 85 -27.74 9.47 -2.76
C LYS A 85 -29.26 9.49 -2.58
N LEU A 86 -29.75 10.02 -1.45
CA LEU A 86 -31.18 10.22 -1.23
C LEU A 86 -31.76 11.21 -2.25
N MET A 87 -30.99 12.21 -2.67
CA MET A 87 -31.40 13.11 -3.76
C MET A 87 -31.51 12.38 -5.09
N PHE A 88 -30.58 11.48 -5.45
CA PHE A 88 -30.69 10.69 -6.68
C PHE A 88 -31.93 9.79 -6.66
N TRP A 89 -32.24 9.17 -5.52
CA TRP A 89 -33.45 8.37 -5.37
C TRP A 89 -34.72 9.24 -5.53
N ASN A 90 -34.76 10.41 -4.88
CA ASN A 90 -35.85 11.37 -5.02
C ASN A 90 -35.99 11.91 -6.44
N ALA A 91 -34.88 12.24 -7.12
CA ALA A 91 -34.87 12.70 -8.51
C ALA A 91 -35.33 11.62 -9.50
N GLY A 92 -35.10 10.35 -9.14
CA GLY A 92 -35.64 9.18 -9.84
C GLY A 92 -37.15 8.97 -9.65
N GLY A 93 -37.84 9.80 -8.86
CA GLY A 93 -39.28 9.71 -8.59
C GLY A 93 -39.63 9.05 -7.26
N GLY A 94 -38.65 8.69 -6.42
CA GLY A 94 -38.89 8.10 -5.11
C GLY A 94 -39.70 6.80 -5.17
N TYR A 95 -40.83 6.72 -4.47
CA TYR A 95 -41.73 5.54 -4.47
C TYR A 95 -42.55 5.38 -5.77
N ASP A 96 -42.53 6.34 -6.70
CA ASP A 96 -43.26 6.26 -7.98
C ASP A 96 -42.77 5.07 -8.83
N THR A 97 -43.65 4.14 -9.21
CA THR A 97 -43.32 2.94 -10.01
C THR A 97 -43.24 3.19 -11.52
N THR A 98 -43.43 4.43 -11.98
CA THR A 98 -43.42 4.79 -13.41
C THR A 98 -42.04 4.56 -14.06
N ASN A 99 -42.00 3.69 -15.07
CA ASN A 99 -40.77 3.23 -15.71
C ASN A 99 -40.20 4.22 -16.76
N ASN A 100 -39.02 4.77 -16.49
CA ASN A 100 -38.19 5.51 -17.45
C ASN A 100 -36.71 5.12 -17.23
N ILE A 101 -35.96 4.90 -18.31
CA ILE A 101 -34.54 4.51 -18.29
C ILE A 101 -33.71 5.47 -17.40
N VAL A 102 -33.94 6.78 -17.50
CA VAL A 102 -33.22 7.80 -16.71
C VAL A 102 -33.60 7.73 -15.23
N ARG A 103 -34.89 7.56 -14.92
CA ARG A 103 -35.38 7.43 -13.53
C ARG A 103 -34.86 6.17 -12.86
N ASN A 104 -34.89 5.04 -13.57
CA ASN A 104 -34.37 3.77 -13.08
C ASN A 104 -32.85 3.83 -12.86
N TRP A 105 -32.13 4.52 -13.75
CA TRP A 105 -30.69 4.77 -13.56
C TRP A 105 -30.41 5.62 -12.32
N LEU A 106 -31.18 6.70 -12.09
CA LEU A 106 -31.06 7.55 -10.90
C LEU A 106 -31.38 6.79 -9.61
N LYS A 107 -32.48 6.03 -9.55
CA LYS A 107 -32.84 5.21 -8.38
C LYS A 107 -31.78 4.16 -8.06
N LYS A 108 -31.23 3.50 -9.08
CA LYS A 108 -30.16 2.50 -8.92
C LYS A 108 -28.86 3.10 -8.36
N ARG A 109 -28.64 4.40 -8.54
CA ARG A 109 -27.49 5.15 -7.99
C ARG A 109 -27.81 5.85 -6.66
N GLY A 110 -29.08 5.95 -6.30
CA GLY A 110 -29.55 6.55 -5.05
C GLY A 110 -29.74 5.54 -3.93
N GLU A 111 -30.24 6.04 -2.80
CA GLU A 111 -30.64 5.25 -1.64
C GLU A 111 -32.02 5.71 -1.15
N GLU A 112 -32.85 4.76 -0.75
CA GLU A 112 -34.17 5.04 -0.18
C GLU A 112 -34.04 5.83 1.13
N PRO A 113 -34.98 6.75 1.47
CA PRO A 113 -34.99 7.39 2.77
C PRO A 113 -35.03 6.35 3.89
N VAL A 114 -34.13 6.47 4.86
CA VAL A 114 -34.23 5.74 6.12
C VAL A 114 -35.20 6.51 7.00
N LEU A 115 -36.29 5.86 7.38
CA LEU A 115 -37.39 6.47 8.11
C LEU A 115 -37.20 6.29 9.61
N LEU A 116 -37.85 7.14 10.40
CA LEU A 116 -37.87 6.97 11.86
C LEU A 116 -38.56 5.65 12.24
N SER A 117 -39.57 5.22 11.49
CA SER A 117 -40.26 3.95 11.69
C SER A 117 -39.39 2.73 11.41
N ASP A 118 -38.34 2.86 10.59
CA ASP A 118 -37.35 1.80 10.36
C ASP A 118 -36.42 1.60 11.58
N VAL A 119 -36.39 2.56 12.51
CA VAL A 119 -35.52 2.51 13.69
C VAL A 119 -36.22 1.76 14.82
N ASN A 120 -35.81 0.49 15.01
CA ASN A 120 -36.18 -0.25 16.21
C ASN A 120 -35.39 0.29 17.41
N ARG A 121 -36.02 1.17 18.19
CA ARG A 121 -35.40 1.83 19.35
C ARG A 121 -35.00 0.84 20.44
N GLU A 122 -35.90 -0.07 20.81
CA GLU A 122 -35.67 -1.09 21.84
C GLU A 122 -34.52 -2.03 21.46
N TYR A 123 -34.42 -2.40 20.18
CA TYR A 123 -33.29 -3.18 19.68
C TYR A 123 -31.96 -2.44 19.90
N ASN A 124 -31.89 -1.16 19.53
CA ASN A 124 -30.67 -0.36 19.72
C ASN A 124 -30.35 -0.12 21.20
N GLU A 125 -31.35 0.15 22.04
CA GLU A 125 -31.18 0.25 23.49
C GLU A 125 -30.53 -1.02 24.06
N ASN A 126 -31.08 -2.19 23.69
CA ASN A 126 -30.53 -3.48 24.09
C ASN A 126 -29.15 -3.75 23.51
N LEU A 127 -28.88 -3.36 22.26
CA LEU A 127 -27.57 -3.50 21.62
C LEU A 127 -26.50 -2.68 22.35
N LEU A 128 -26.80 -1.40 22.64
CA LEU A 128 -25.90 -0.50 23.35
C LEU A 128 -25.67 -0.97 24.79
N ARG A 129 -26.74 -1.37 25.49
CA ARG A 129 -26.66 -1.94 26.84
C ARG A 129 -25.80 -3.19 26.86
N ASN A 130 -26.07 -4.16 25.99
CA ASN A 130 -25.30 -5.39 25.89
C ASN A 130 -23.82 -5.11 25.59
N ARG A 131 -23.51 -4.15 24.70
CA ARG A 131 -22.11 -3.77 24.44
C ARG A 131 -21.44 -3.19 25.68
N MET A 132 -22.12 -2.33 26.44
CA MET A 132 -21.58 -1.80 27.69
C MET A 132 -21.38 -2.89 28.74
N GLU A 133 -22.34 -3.81 28.89
CA GLU A 133 -22.22 -4.99 29.77
C GLU A 133 -21.00 -5.85 29.36
N ASN A 134 -20.79 -6.08 28.06
CA ASN A 134 -19.62 -6.78 27.53
C ASN A 134 -18.29 -6.06 27.82
N LEU A 135 -18.31 -4.75 28.11
CA LEU A 135 -17.16 -3.94 28.52
C LEU A 135 -17.05 -3.77 30.05
N GLY A 136 -17.87 -4.49 30.82
CA GLY A 136 -17.81 -4.56 32.28
C GLY A 136 -18.80 -3.65 33.01
N PHE A 137 -19.70 -2.99 32.30
CA PHE A 137 -20.74 -2.15 32.87
C PHE A 137 -22.04 -2.94 33.08
N PHE A 138 -22.04 -3.93 33.98
CA PHE A 138 -23.15 -4.89 34.12
C PHE A 138 -24.51 -4.30 34.52
N ASN A 139 -24.50 -3.11 35.13
CA ASN A 139 -25.71 -2.42 35.55
C ASN A 139 -26.02 -1.21 34.66
N ALA A 140 -25.54 -1.24 33.40
CA ALA A 140 -25.78 -0.18 32.45
C ALA A 140 -27.26 -0.12 32.04
N THR A 141 -27.78 1.10 31.93
CA THR A 141 -29.13 1.33 31.40
C THR A 141 -29.05 2.23 30.18
N VAL A 142 -29.88 1.99 29.18
CA VAL A 142 -29.99 2.83 27.98
C VAL A 142 -31.45 3.12 27.75
N ASN A 143 -31.78 4.39 27.61
CA ASN A 143 -33.11 4.84 27.21
C ASN A 143 -32.97 5.69 25.95
N SER A 144 -33.97 5.64 25.08
CA SER A 144 -34.03 6.50 23.90
C SER A 144 -35.14 7.53 23.98
N ASP A 145 -34.88 8.69 23.38
CA ASP A 145 -35.90 9.70 23.10
C ASP A 145 -35.78 10.15 21.64
N THR A 146 -36.83 10.76 21.11
CA THR A 146 -36.89 11.25 19.74
C THR A 146 -36.99 12.77 19.71
N SER A 147 -36.08 13.41 18.99
CA SER A 147 -36.16 14.85 18.69
C SER A 147 -36.65 15.04 17.26
N ILE A 148 -37.87 15.54 17.10
CA ILE A 148 -38.49 15.78 15.79
C ILE A 148 -38.37 17.25 15.41
N ASP A 149 -37.83 17.51 14.22
CA ASP A 149 -37.77 18.84 13.61
C ASP A 149 -38.36 18.78 12.20
N GLY A 150 -39.57 19.33 12.04
CA GLY A 150 -40.31 19.33 10.78
C GLY A 150 -40.53 17.93 10.21
N LYS A 151 -39.86 17.61 9.09
CA LYS A 151 -39.92 16.31 8.40
C LYS A 151 -38.74 15.38 8.75
N THR A 152 -37.93 15.74 9.73
CA THR A 152 -36.74 15.00 10.14
C THR A 152 -36.83 14.60 11.61
N ALA A 153 -36.17 13.51 11.97
CA ALA A 153 -36.11 13.03 13.33
C ALA A 153 -34.72 12.51 13.69
N LYS A 154 -34.29 12.81 14.92
CA LYS A 154 -33.11 12.23 15.56
C LYS A 154 -33.57 11.30 16.67
N VAL A 155 -32.81 10.25 16.91
CA VAL A 155 -32.98 9.42 18.11
C VAL A 155 -31.78 9.65 19.01
N ILE A 156 -32.03 10.04 20.25
CA ILE A 156 -31.00 10.30 21.26
C ILE A 156 -31.04 9.14 22.25
N TYR A 157 -29.95 8.38 22.32
CA TYR A 157 -29.79 7.28 23.26
C TYR A 157 -28.98 7.77 24.46
N THR A 158 -29.60 7.85 25.62
CA THR A 158 -28.93 8.24 26.87
C THR A 158 -28.55 6.97 27.63
N GLY A 159 -27.25 6.70 27.69
CA GLY A 159 -26.66 5.58 28.41
C GLY A 159 -26.11 5.99 29.77
N ILE A 160 -26.38 5.18 30.79
CA ILE A 160 -25.82 5.34 32.14
C ILE A 160 -24.98 4.09 32.42
N PRO A 161 -23.66 4.10 32.18
CA PRO A 161 -22.82 2.89 32.31
C PRO A 161 -22.71 2.36 33.75
N ARG A 162 -22.85 3.22 34.77
CA ARG A 162 -22.53 2.91 36.18
C ARG A 162 -21.06 2.52 36.37
N LYS A 163 -20.74 1.97 37.54
CA LYS A 163 -19.37 1.57 37.89
C LYS A 163 -18.95 0.32 37.10
N ILE A 164 -17.77 0.38 36.51
CA ILE A 164 -17.17 -0.72 35.76
C ILE A 164 -16.69 -1.83 36.69
N TYR A 165 -16.91 -3.07 36.29
CA TYR A 165 -16.42 -4.25 37.00
C TYR A 165 -14.97 -4.57 36.63
N ARG A 166 -14.15 -4.90 37.63
CA ARG A 166 -12.74 -5.26 37.46
C ARG A 166 -12.44 -6.67 37.93
N ILE A 167 -11.45 -7.29 37.30
CA ILE A 167 -11.01 -8.64 37.64
C ILE A 167 -10.32 -8.64 38.99
N ASP A 168 -10.83 -9.38 39.98
CA ASP A 168 -10.16 -9.56 41.28
C ASP A 168 -9.25 -10.78 41.30
N SER A 169 -9.68 -11.88 40.68
CA SER A 169 -8.90 -13.10 40.60
C SER A 169 -9.21 -13.88 39.32
N VAL A 170 -8.22 -14.66 38.86
CA VAL A 170 -8.35 -15.59 37.72
C VAL A 170 -7.79 -16.93 38.17
N VAL A 171 -8.67 -17.93 38.20
CA VAL A 171 -8.36 -19.30 38.60
C VAL A 171 -8.51 -20.18 37.35
N PHE A 172 -7.50 -21.02 37.10
CA PHE A 172 -7.59 -22.04 36.06
C PHE A 172 -8.05 -23.33 36.75
N ASP A 173 -9.36 -23.57 36.71
CA ASP A 173 -10.01 -24.72 37.32
C ASP A 173 -10.03 -25.89 36.31
N ILE A 174 -8.84 -26.46 36.11
CA ILE A 174 -8.57 -27.49 35.12
C ILE A 174 -7.79 -28.62 35.80
N ASP A 175 -8.14 -29.86 35.47
CA ASP A 175 -7.48 -31.05 36.00
C ASP A 175 -6.03 -31.16 35.53
N SER A 176 -5.11 -30.73 36.40
CA SER A 176 -3.66 -30.79 36.19
C SER A 176 -3.06 -32.21 36.07
N THR A 177 -3.85 -33.26 36.33
CA THR A 177 -3.41 -34.65 36.11
C THR A 177 -3.54 -35.09 34.65
N THR A 178 -4.31 -34.36 33.83
CA THR A 178 -4.47 -34.61 32.40
C THR A 178 -3.42 -33.86 31.56
N ASN A 179 -3.02 -34.42 30.41
CA ASN A 179 -2.08 -33.77 29.49
C ASN A 179 -2.56 -32.38 29.07
N ILE A 180 -3.84 -32.27 28.66
CA ILE A 180 -4.43 -30.99 28.25
C ILE A 180 -4.45 -29.98 29.40
N GLY A 181 -4.71 -30.43 30.63
CA GLY A 181 -4.68 -29.56 31.80
C GLY A 181 -3.28 -29.01 32.08
N GLN A 182 -2.26 -29.86 32.01
CA GLN A 182 -0.86 -29.43 32.14
C GLN A 182 -0.49 -28.41 31.05
N ASP A 183 -0.90 -28.66 29.81
CA ASP A 183 -0.61 -27.77 28.69
C ASP A 183 -1.26 -26.40 28.82
N ILE A 184 -2.51 -26.33 29.26
CA ILE A 184 -3.19 -25.05 29.49
C ILE A 184 -2.55 -24.30 30.66
N ILE A 185 -2.33 -24.99 31.79
CA ILE A 185 -1.76 -24.38 33.01
C ILE A 185 -0.36 -23.83 32.75
N ALA A 186 0.45 -24.51 31.92
CA ALA A 186 1.78 -24.06 31.54
C ALA A 186 1.79 -22.66 30.89
N THR A 187 0.71 -22.27 30.21
CA THR A 187 0.60 -20.95 29.55
C THR A 187 -0.07 -19.87 30.40
N ARG A 188 -0.43 -20.18 31.66
CA ARG A 188 -1.15 -19.26 32.55
C ARG A 188 -0.47 -17.90 32.71
N SER A 189 0.86 -17.85 32.70
CA SER A 189 1.64 -16.60 32.83
C SER A 189 1.35 -15.62 31.67
N GLU A 190 1.05 -16.14 30.48
CA GLU A 190 0.75 -15.38 29.27
C GLU A 190 -0.71 -14.95 29.15
N SER A 191 -1.57 -15.36 30.10
CA SER A 191 -3.00 -15.08 30.05
C SER A 191 -3.30 -13.60 29.87
N LEU A 192 -4.24 -13.28 28.97
CA LEU A 192 -4.74 -11.91 28.77
C LEU A 192 -5.61 -11.43 29.94
N LEU A 193 -6.10 -12.36 30.76
CA LEU A 193 -6.91 -12.08 31.94
C LEU A 193 -5.98 -11.73 33.11
N LYS A 194 -5.88 -10.44 33.43
CA LYS A 194 -5.02 -9.93 34.52
C LYS A 194 -5.84 -9.31 35.64
N LYS A 195 -5.47 -9.61 36.89
CA LYS A 195 -6.03 -8.95 38.08
C LYS A 195 -5.90 -7.43 37.97
N GLY A 196 -6.97 -6.72 38.30
CA GLY A 196 -7.06 -5.26 38.26
C GLY A 196 -7.50 -4.68 36.91
N SER A 197 -7.44 -5.46 35.83
CA SER A 197 -7.99 -5.05 34.53
C SER A 197 -9.52 -4.98 34.55
N ASN A 198 -10.10 -4.20 33.64
CA ASN A 198 -11.55 -4.18 33.44
C ASN A 198 -12.04 -5.54 32.92
N TYR A 199 -13.24 -5.93 33.31
CA TYR A 199 -13.95 -7.00 32.61
C TYR A 199 -14.13 -6.59 31.15
N ASN A 200 -13.83 -7.50 30.22
CA ASN A 200 -14.04 -7.27 28.80
C ASN A 200 -14.23 -8.62 28.09
N LEU A 201 -15.41 -8.83 27.51
CA LEU A 201 -15.75 -10.06 26.79
C LEU A 201 -14.82 -10.30 25.59
N ASP A 202 -14.43 -9.25 24.86
CA ASP A 202 -13.50 -9.39 23.73
C ASP A 202 -12.15 -9.94 24.21
N VAL A 203 -11.68 -9.54 25.40
CA VAL A 203 -10.44 -10.08 26.01
C VAL A 203 -10.60 -11.54 26.42
N ILE A 204 -11.78 -11.93 26.93
CA ILE A 204 -12.09 -13.32 27.27
C ILE A 204 -12.12 -14.20 26.03
N LEU A 205 -12.76 -13.74 24.94
CA LEU A 205 -12.76 -14.44 23.65
C LEU A 205 -11.34 -14.60 23.12
N ASN A 206 -10.53 -13.53 23.16
CA ASN A 206 -9.13 -13.59 22.75
C ASN A 206 -8.29 -14.54 23.63
N GLU A 207 -8.59 -14.68 24.92
CA GLU A 207 -7.91 -15.64 25.78
C GLU A 207 -8.25 -17.09 25.38
N ARG A 208 -9.52 -17.34 25.03
CA ARG A 208 -9.96 -18.65 24.50
C ARG A 208 -9.26 -18.98 23.19
N ASP A 209 -9.15 -18.01 22.29
CA ASP A 209 -8.40 -18.14 21.03
C ASP A 209 -6.90 -18.35 21.27
N ARG A 210 -6.31 -17.67 22.26
CA ARG A 210 -4.90 -17.85 22.64
C ARG A 210 -4.64 -19.28 23.11
N ILE A 211 -5.46 -19.79 24.02
CA ILE A 211 -5.36 -21.16 24.54
C ILE A 211 -5.55 -22.18 23.42
N ASP A 212 -6.56 -22.01 22.56
CA ASP A 212 -6.76 -22.86 21.36
C ASP A 212 -5.51 -22.89 20.46
N ASN A 213 -4.91 -21.73 20.20
CA ASN A 213 -3.72 -21.63 19.38
C ASN A 213 -2.51 -22.36 19.99
N ASP A 214 -2.29 -22.22 21.31
CA ASP A 214 -1.21 -22.95 21.98
C ASP A 214 -1.43 -24.46 21.92
N LEU A 215 -2.64 -24.92 22.26
CA LEU A 215 -2.98 -26.35 22.21
C LEU A 215 -2.87 -26.90 20.79
N LYS A 216 -3.32 -26.17 19.76
CA LYS A 216 -3.14 -26.62 18.37
C LYS A 216 -1.69 -26.68 17.90
N ASN A 217 -0.76 -26.00 18.57
CA ASN A 217 0.68 -26.17 18.32
C ASN A 217 1.27 -27.38 19.06
N LYS A 218 0.50 -28.02 19.95
CA LYS A 218 0.86 -29.20 20.76
C LYS A 218 0.02 -30.43 20.40
N GLY A 219 -0.52 -30.50 19.18
CA GLY A 219 -1.24 -31.69 18.71
C GLY A 219 -2.76 -31.67 18.84
N TYR A 220 -3.38 -30.76 19.60
CA TYR A 220 -4.84 -30.80 19.87
C TYR A 220 -5.69 -30.29 18.68
N TYR A 221 -5.65 -31.00 17.55
CA TYR A 221 -6.27 -30.62 16.28
C TYR A 221 -7.78 -30.31 16.40
N TYR A 222 -8.51 -31.13 17.16
CA TYR A 222 -9.97 -31.02 17.31
C TYR A 222 -10.42 -30.02 18.39
N PHE A 223 -9.48 -29.49 19.17
CA PHE A 223 -9.79 -28.46 20.16
C PHE A 223 -10.19 -27.16 19.47
N ASN A 224 -11.08 -26.41 20.10
CA ASN A 224 -11.53 -25.11 19.62
C ASN A 224 -11.81 -24.17 20.80
N PRO A 225 -11.89 -22.84 20.56
CA PRO A 225 -12.16 -21.87 21.61
C PRO A 225 -13.46 -22.13 22.38
N ASP A 226 -14.46 -22.75 21.75
CA ASP A 226 -15.75 -23.13 22.36
C ASP A 226 -15.67 -24.29 23.34
N ASN A 227 -14.55 -25.01 23.40
CA ASN A 227 -14.29 -25.99 24.44
C ASN A 227 -13.86 -25.36 25.77
N ILE A 228 -13.43 -24.09 25.77
CA ILE A 228 -13.12 -23.34 26.99
C ILE A 228 -14.37 -22.60 27.48
N LEU A 229 -14.63 -22.71 28.78
CA LEU A 229 -15.61 -21.89 29.50
C LEU A 229 -14.86 -20.98 30.47
N VAL A 230 -15.26 -19.71 30.50
CA VAL A 230 -14.81 -18.75 31.51
C VAL A 230 -16.03 -18.35 32.31
N GLU A 231 -16.16 -18.92 33.51
CA GLU A 231 -17.23 -18.57 34.44
C GLU A 231 -16.88 -17.27 35.16
N VAL A 232 -17.87 -16.39 35.32
CA VAL A 232 -17.66 -15.05 35.85
C VAL A 232 -18.60 -14.86 37.02
N ASP A 233 -18.03 -14.87 38.23
CA ASP A 233 -18.76 -14.59 39.46
C ASP A 233 -18.63 -13.10 39.80
N SER A 234 -19.75 -12.38 39.70
CA SER A 234 -19.86 -10.94 40.02
C SER A 234 -20.42 -10.66 41.43
N THR A 235 -20.68 -11.71 42.23
CA THR A 235 -21.29 -11.59 43.57
C THR A 235 -20.29 -11.22 44.67
N VAL A 236 -19.00 -11.16 44.34
CA VAL A 236 -17.85 -10.84 45.22
C VAL A 236 -17.95 -9.45 45.85
N GLY A 237 -18.81 -8.58 45.31
CA GLY A 237 -19.00 -7.20 45.78
C GLY A 237 -17.95 -6.22 45.23
N ASP A 238 -18.08 -4.95 45.59
CA ASP A 238 -17.16 -3.86 45.21
C ASP A 238 -16.93 -3.71 43.69
N HIS A 239 -17.90 -4.11 42.86
CA HIS A 239 -17.79 -4.10 41.39
C HIS A 239 -16.57 -4.90 40.92
N LYS A 240 -16.42 -6.10 41.45
CA LYS A 240 -15.36 -7.02 41.09
C LYS A 240 -15.91 -8.33 40.56
N VAL A 241 -15.08 -9.02 39.78
CA VAL A 241 -15.38 -10.37 39.29
C VAL A 241 -14.26 -11.35 39.61
N ASN A 242 -14.64 -12.55 40.00
CA ASN A 242 -13.77 -13.73 40.00
C ASN A 242 -14.00 -14.51 38.72
N MET A 243 -12.93 -14.88 38.03
CA MET A 243 -12.99 -15.63 36.77
C MET A 243 -12.44 -17.04 36.97
N TYR A 244 -13.18 -18.04 36.49
CA TYR A 244 -12.77 -19.45 36.52
C TYR A 244 -12.69 -19.97 35.08
N VAL A 245 -11.47 -20.28 34.64
CA VAL A 245 -11.21 -20.85 33.31
C VAL A 245 -11.23 -22.37 33.42
N THR A 246 -12.15 -23.01 32.72
CA THR A 246 -12.30 -24.47 32.73
C THR A 246 -12.55 -25.04 31.31
N ILE A 247 -12.45 -26.36 31.17
CA ILE A 247 -12.83 -27.07 29.94
C ILE A 247 -14.27 -27.53 30.09
N LYS A 248 -15.11 -27.23 29.10
CA LYS A 248 -16.51 -27.63 29.11
C LYS A 248 -16.66 -29.16 29.23
N PRO A 249 -17.54 -29.68 30.09
CA PRO A 249 -17.73 -31.11 30.29
C PRO A 249 -18.05 -31.88 29.00
N GLU A 250 -18.82 -31.26 28.09
CA GLU A 250 -19.21 -31.82 26.78
C GLU A 250 -18.09 -31.84 25.73
N THR A 251 -16.90 -31.32 26.05
CA THR A 251 -15.73 -31.40 25.16
C THR A 251 -15.38 -32.86 24.90
N SER A 252 -15.35 -33.24 23.61
CA SER A 252 -15.12 -34.62 23.18
C SER A 252 -13.75 -35.14 23.64
N GLN A 253 -13.64 -36.46 23.83
CA GLN A 253 -12.37 -37.08 24.20
C GLN A 253 -11.28 -36.83 23.14
N GLN A 254 -11.64 -36.86 21.86
CA GLN A 254 -10.73 -36.59 20.76
C GLN A 254 -10.16 -35.15 20.77
N ALA A 255 -10.91 -34.17 21.27
CA ALA A 255 -10.42 -32.80 21.44
C ALA A 255 -9.46 -32.66 22.63
N LYS A 256 -9.50 -33.59 23.59
CA LYS A 256 -8.64 -33.63 24.78
C LYS A 256 -7.34 -34.42 24.58
N GLU A 257 -7.14 -34.99 23.39
CA GLU A 257 -5.97 -35.84 23.09
C GLU A 257 -5.16 -35.28 21.91
N PRO A 258 -3.83 -35.18 22.03
CA PRO A 258 -2.97 -34.71 20.96
C PRO A 258 -2.96 -35.72 19.80
N GLN A 259 -2.99 -35.20 18.57
CA GLN A 259 -3.00 -35.95 17.33
C GLN A 259 -1.61 -35.96 16.70
N LYS A 260 -1.21 -37.09 16.14
CA LYS A 260 0.01 -37.25 15.33
C LYS A 260 -0.31 -37.24 13.85
N ILE A 261 0.67 -36.89 13.04
CA ILE A 261 0.62 -36.96 11.59
C ILE A 261 0.86 -38.41 11.15
N GLY A 262 -0.10 -38.96 10.41
CA GLY A 262 -0.02 -40.26 9.77
C GLY A 262 0.65 -40.18 8.40
N ASP A 263 0.08 -40.89 7.43
CA ASP A 263 0.59 -40.88 6.06
C ASP A 263 0.26 -39.56 5.33
N ILE A 264 1.21 -39.05 4.55
CA ILE A 264 1.06 -37.79 3.82
C ILE A 264 0.89 -38.08 2.33
N PHE A 265 -0.30 -37.82 1.81
CA PHE A 265 -0.68 -38.02 0.41
C PHE A 265 -0.69 -36.69 -0.34
N ILE A 266 -0.04 -36.65 -1.51
CA ILE A 266 0.09 -35.45 -2.33
C ILE A 266 -0.44 -35.74 -3.73
N TYR A 267 -1.37 -34.89 -4.19
CA TYR A 267 -1.96 -34.92 -5.52
C TYR A 267 -1.62 -33.62 -6.26
N PRO A 268 -0.47 -33.54 -6.95
CA PRO A 268 0.00 -32.30 -7.61
C PRO A 268 -0.84 -31.81 -8.78
N ASN A 269 -1.65 -32.69 -9.37
CA ASN A 269 -2.47 -32.42 -10.56
C ASN A 269 -3.94 -32.75 -10.32
N TYR A 270 -4.48 -32.30 -9.19
CA TYR A 270 -5.86 -32.56 -8.80
C TYR A 270 -6.83 -31.69 -9.59
N THR A 271 -7.79 -32.31 -10.28
CA THR A 271 -8.89 -31.64 -10.97
C THR A 271 -10.18 -31.79 -10.19
N LEU A 272 -10.81 -30.66 -9.80
CA LEU A 272 -12.17 -30.67 -9.28
C LEU A 272 -13.15 -31.06 -10.40
N THR A 273 -13.74 -32.24 -10.33
CA THR A 273 -14.87 -32.63 -11.19
C THR A 273 -16.19 -32.34 -10.47
N SER A 274 -17.25 -32.09 -11.24
CA SER A 274 -18.61 -31.79 -10.73
C SER A 274 -19.26 -32.94 -9.95
N GLN A 275 -18.68 -34.14 -9.96
CA GLN A 275 -19.18 -35.34 -9.26
C GLN A 275 -18.57 -35.58 -7.87
N GLY A 276 -17.82 -34.63 -7.32
CA GLY A 276 -17.29 -34.76 -5.97
C GLY A 276 -16.17 -35.80 -5.83
N TYR A 277 -15.80 -36.05 -4.57
CA TYR A 277 -14.61 -36.79 -4.15
C TYR A 277 -14.64 -38.26 -4.60
N THR A 278 -13.74 -38.67 -5.48
CA THR A 278 -13.42 -40.10 -5.64
C THR A 278 -12.37 -40.47 -4.59
N ARG A 279 -12.84 -41.15 -3.53
CA ARG A 279 -12.14 -41.34 -2.25
C ARG A 279 -11.21 -42.55 -2.18
N ARG A 280 -10.74 -43.07 -3.33
CA ARG A 280 -9.68 -44.07 -3.34
C ARG A 280 -8.56 -43.62 -4.27
N PRO A 281 -7.33 -43.42 -3.75
CA PRO A 281 -6.18 -43.26 -4.62
C PRO A 281 -6.13 -44.49 -5.54
N ASN A 282 -6.04 -44.26 -6.85
CA ASN A 282 -5.60 -45.33 -7.72
C ASN A 282 -4.14 -45.64 -7.32
N THR A 283 -3.93 -46.74 -6.60
CA THR A 283 -2.64 -47.15 -6.02
C THR A 283 -1.59 -47.46 -7.08
N GLU A 284 -2.01 -47.64 -8.32
CA GLU A 284 -1.16 -47.91 -9.49
C GLU A 284 -0.08 -46.83 -9.73
N TYR A 285 -0.32 -45.58 -9.30
CA TYR A 285 0.61 -44.45 -9.50
C TYR A 285 1.07 -43.81 -8.20
N MET A 286 0.95 -44.53 -7.09
CA MET A 286 1.38 -44.08 -5.77
C MET A 286 2.85 -44.44 -5.58
N GLU A 287 3.70 -43.43 -5.43
CA GLU A 287 5.12 -43.63 -5.14
C GLU A 287 5.46 -43.04 -3.77
N LEU A 288 6.10 -43.84 -2.92
CA LEU A 288 6.68 -43.37 -1.68
C LEU A 288 7.98 -42.61 -1.98
N PHE A 289 8.10 -41.40 -1.46
CA PHE A 289 9.28 -40.54 -1.57
C PHE A 289 9.76 -40.15 -0.18
N ASP A 290 11.06 -40.34 0.06
CA ASP A 290 11.75 -39.93 1.31
C ASP A 290 11.11 -40.52 2.58
N ASP A 291 10.53 -41.72 2.46
CA ASP A 291 9.81 -42.49 3.49
C ASP A 291 8.66 -41.77 4.21
N ASN A 292 8.29 -40.57 3.73
CA ASN A 292 7.33 -39.67 4.37
C ASN A 292 6.13 -39.31 3.47
N TYR A 293 6.32 -39.34 2.15
CA TYR A 293 5.35 -38.75 1.22
C TYR A 293 4.90 -39.74 0.16
N TYR A 294 3.59 -39.99 0.10
CA TYR A 294 2.96 -40.69 -1.01
C TYR A 294 2.57 -39.67 -2.08
N ILE A 295 3.25 -39.70 -3.24
CA ILE A 295 2.99 -38.78 -4.35
C ILE A 295 2.21 -39.49 -5.44
N ILE A 296 1.06 -38.93 -5.82
CA ILE A 296 0.16 -39.43 -6.86
C ILE A 296 0.17 -38.44 -8.04
N ASP A 297 1.13 -38.63 -8.97
CA ASP A 297 1.34 -37.73 -10.12
C ASP A 297 1.58 -38.50 -11.43
N ARG A 298 0.49 -38.99 -12.03
CA ARG A 298 0.52 -39.79 -13.27
C ARG A 298 1.30 -39.14 -14.43
N GLN A 299 1.30 -37.82 -14.50
CA GLN A 299 1.90 -37.08 -15.62
C GLN A 299 3.31 -36.57 -15.29
N ASN A 300 3.83 -36.85 -14.09
CA ASN A 300 5.10 -36.32 -13.59
C ASN A 300 5.19 -34.81 -13.86
N THR A 301 4.14 -34.11 -13.42
CA THR A 301 3.92 -32.67 -13.64
C THR A 301 4.91 -31.83 -12.86
N PHE A 302 5.35 -32.29 -11.68
CA PHE A 302 6.32 -31.59 -10.84
C PHE A 302 7.45 -32.51 -10.36
N ARG A 303 8.63 -31.92 -10.15
CA ARG A 303 9.73 -32.60 -9.46
C ARG A 303 9.34 -32.80 -8.00
N ARG A 304 9.37 -34.05 -7.55
CA ARG A 304 8.97 -34.50 -6.20
C ARG A 304 9.55 -33.64 -5.09
N LYS A 305 10.89 -33.52 -5.07
CA LYS A 305 11.64 -32.69 -4.11
C LYS A 305 11.20 -31.22 -4.07
N VAL A 306 10.70 -30.67 -5.17
CA VAL A 306 10.23 -29.27 -5.18
C VAL A 306 8.94 -29.13 -4.39
N ILE A 307 8.00 -30.08 -4.49
CA ILE A 307 6.75 -30.00 -3.72
C ILE A 307 7.00 -30.35 -2.26
N THR A 308 7.73 -31.44 -1.98
CA THR A 308 7.94 -31.91 -0.61
C THR A 308 8.76 -30.95 0.24
N ASN A 309 9.71 -30.20 -0.34
CA ASN A 309 10.43 -29.13 0.37
C ASN A 309 9.53 -28.00 0.93
N HIS A 310 8.29 -27.90 0.45
CA HIS A 310 7.29 -26.92 0.87
C HIS A 310 6.23 -27.49 1.81
N ILE A 311 6.35 -28.77 2.18
CA ILE A 311 5.55 -29.42 3.21
C ILE A 311 6.41 -29.55 4.46
N PHE A 312 5.85 -29.12 5.59
CA PHE A 312 6.51 -29.10 6.91
C PHE A 312 5.99 -30.23 7.84
N PHE A 313 4.98 -30.95 7.35
CA PHE A 313 4.63 -32.36 7.56
C PHE A 313 5.75 -33.42 7.51
N GLU A 314 6.13 -34.07 8.60
CA GLU A 314 6.80 -35.38 8.62
C GLU A 314 5.89 -36.44 9.26
N LYS A 315 6.02 -37.70 8.85
CA LYS A 315 5.20 -38.79 9.42
C LYS A 315 5.61 -39.05 10.88
N GLY A 316 4.61 -39.19 11.75
CA GLY A 316 4.78 -39.50 13.17
C GLY A 316 4.96 -38.28 14.09
N GLN A 317 5.18 -37.08 13.55
CA GLN A 317 5.27 -35.87 14.37
C GLN A 317 3.89 -35.45 14.91
N GLU A 318 3.86 -34.68 16.00
CA GLU A 318 2.62 -34.12 16.52
C GLU A 318 2.05 -33.06 15.56
N TYR A 319 0.72 -32.97 15.48
CA TYR A 319 0.08 -31.91 14.71
C TYR A 319 0.46 -30.54 15.28
N ASN A 320 0.86 -29.64 14.39
CA ASN A 320 1.22 -28.28 14.72
C ASN A 320 0.54 -27.31 13.75
N ARG A 321 -0.23 -26.36 14.28
CA ARG A 321 -0.89 -25.32 13.47
C ARG A 321 0.10 -24.39 12.78
N HIS A 322 1.28 -24.16 13.38
CA HIS A 322 2.34 -23.41 12.72
C HIS A 322 2.76 -24.05 11.39
N ASP A 323 3.08 -25.34 11.40
CA ASP A 323 3.53 -26.09 10.21
C ASP A 323 2.41 -26.31 9.20
N HIS A 324 1.17 -26.47 9.67
CA HIS A 324 -0.03 -26.44 8.82
C HIS A 324 -0.04 -25.15 8.02
N ASN A 325 -0.11 -24.01 8.71
CA ASN A 325 -0.23 -22.70 8.08
C ASN A 325 0.97 -22.41 7.17
N LEU A 326 2.17 -22.82 7.60
CA LEU A 326 3.40 -22.61 6.82
C LEU A 326 3.39 -23.41 5.52
N THR A 327 2.93 -24.67 5.56
CA THR A 327 2.79 -25.51 4.35
C THR A 327 1.78 -24.92 3.38
N ILE A 328 0.59 -24.52 3.86
CA ILE A 328 -0.43 -23.89 3.00
C ILE A 328 0.08 -22.59 2.40
N ASN A 329 0.70 -21.73 3.22
CA ASN A 329 1.28 -20.49 2.75
C ASN A 329 2.35 -20.74 1.68
N HIS A 330 3.20 -21.74 1.85
CA HIS A 330 4.23 -22.09 0.86
C HIS A 330 3.61 -22.61 -0.45
N LEU A 331 2.70 -23.56 -0.38
CA LEU A 331 2.07 -24.15 -1.57
C LEU A 331 1.27 -23.09 -2.37
N VAL A 332 0.57 -22.18 -1.68
CA VAL A 332 -0.14 -21.06 -2.32
C VAL A 332 0.85 -20.06 -2.95
N ASN A 333 1.91 -19.69 -2.23
CA ASN A 333 2.90 -18.71 -2.70
C ASN A 333 3.91 -19.26 -3.72
N LEU A 334 3.92 -20.57 -3.98
CA LEU A 334 4.71 -21.20 -5.03
C LEU A 334 4.29 -20.72 -6.44
N ASN A 335 3.08 -20.12 -6.56
CA ASN A 335 2.50 -19.61 -7.81
C ASN A 335 2.37 -20.69 -8.91
N ALA A 336 2.26 -21.95 -8.48
CA ALA A 336 2.05 -23.10 -9.34
C ALA A 336 0.61 -23.63 -9.28
N PHE A 337 -0.12 -23.34 -8.19
CA PHE A 337 -1.44 -23.90 -7.91
C PHE A 337 -2.49 -22.80 -7.77
N LYS A 338 -3.68 -23.05 -8.35
CA LYS A 338 -4.85 -22.18 -8.24
C LYS A 338 -5.58 -22.42 -6.92
N PHE A 339 -5.66 -23.69 -6.52
CA PHE A 339 -6.27 -24.12 -5.28
C PHE A 339 -5.34 -25.09 -4.57
N VAL A 340 -5.15 -24.86 -3.28
CA VAL A 340 -4.45 -25.76 -2.36
C VAL A 340 -5.49 -26.17 -1.34
N LYS A 341 -5.85 -27.45 -1.35
CA LYS A 341 -6.75 -28.00 -0.35
C LYS A 341 -6.00 -29.02 0.47
N ASN A 342 -6.05 -28.83 1.78
CA ASN A 342 -5.48 -29.75 2.74
C ASN A 342 -6.59 -30.30 3.63
N SER A 343 -6.53 -31.60 3.90
CA SER A 343 -7.45 -32.29 4.79
C SER A 343 -6.72 -33.28 5.67
N PHE A 344 -7.14 -33.34 6.91
CA PHE A 344 -6.70 -34.32 7.90
C PHE A 344 -7.84 -35.30 8.11
N GLU A 345 -7.59 -36.57 7.84
CA GLU A 345 -8.57 -37.65 8.05
C GLU A 345 -8.07 -38.60 9.14
N PRO A 346 -8.91 -39.06 10.08
CA PRO A 346 -8.52 -40.07 11.05
C PRO A 346 -7.96 -41.31 10.37
N ASN A 347 -6.76 -41.74 10.79
CA ASN A 347 -6.18 -42.98 10.32
C ASN A 347 -6.98 -44.16 10.92
N PRO A 348 -7.50 -45.09 10.09
CA PRO A 348 -8.32 -46.21 10.58
C PRO A 348 -7.52 -47.25 11.37
N ASP A 349 -6.20 -47.30 11.17
CA ASP A 349 -5.30 -48.32 11.71
C ASP A 349 -4.52 -47.85 12.95
N SER A 350 -4.57 -46.54 13.27
CA SER A 350 -3.84 -45.94 14.39
C SER A 350 -4.66 -44.88 15.11
N ALA A 351 -4.86 -45.07 16.42
CA ALA A 351 -5.53 -44.09 17.27
C ALA A 351 -4.75 -42.77 17.34
N ASN A 352 -5.47 -41.65 17.48
CA ASN A 352 -4.91 -40.30 17.59
C ASN A 352 -3.91 -39.95 16.47
N THR A 353 -4.15 -40.47 15.27
CA THR A 353 -3.29 -40.27 14.10
C THR A 353 -4.14 -39.76 12.95
N LEU A 354 -3.63 -38.77 12.22
CA LEU A 354 -4.32 -38.09 11.12
C LEU A 354 -3.54 -38.25 9.82
N ASP A 355 -4.09 -38.95 8.85
CA ASP A 355 -3.57 -38.97 7.50
C ASP A 355 -3.83 -37.63 6.82
N VAL A 356 -2.84 -37.12 6.11
CA VAL A 356 -2.82 -35.77 5.56
C VAL A 356 -2.91 -35.83 4.05
N TYR A 357 -3.89 -35.16 3.47
CA TYR A 357 -4.11 -35.11 2.03
C TYR A 357 -3.89 -33.70 1.52
N TYR A 358 -3.02 -33.55 0.51
CA TYR A 358 -2.78 -32.32 -0.22
C TYR A 358 -3.30 -32.44 -1.64
N HIS A 359 -4.46 -31.84 -1.91
CA HIS A 359 -5.04 -31.74 -3.23
C HIS A 359 -4.66 -30.40 -3.87
N LEU A 360 -3.76 -30.46 -4.85
CA LEU A 360 -3.18 -29.29 -5.49
C LEU A 360 -3.74 -29.20 -6.91
N THR A 361 -4.47 -28.12 -7.21
CA THR A 361 -4.98 -27.86 -8.56
C THR A 361 -4.04 -26.88 -9.26
N PRO A 362 -3.31 -27.28 -10.31
CA PRO A 362 -2.38 -26.40 -11.02
C PRO A 362 -3.05 -25.17 -11.63
N LEU A 363 -2.32 -24.06 -11.68
CA LEU A 363 -2.68 -22.93 -12.53
C LEU A 363 -2.53 -23.32 -14.02
N PRO A 364 -3.26 -22.66 -14.93
CA PRO A 364 -3.00 -22.78 -16.36
C PRO A 364 -1.51 -22.56 -16.67
N LYS A 365 -0.90 -23.56 -17.31
CA LYS A 365 0.54 -23.60 -17.57
C LYS A 365 1.00 -22.41 -18.42
N LYS A 366 0.16 -21.93 -19.32
CA LYS A 366 0.43 -20.77 -20.18
C LYS A 366 -0.64 -19.71 -19.95
N SER A 367 -0.24 -18.44 -19.90
CA SER A 367 -1.17 -17.30 -19.88
C SER A 367 -0.62 -16.15 -20.69
N ILE A 368 -1.51 -15.39 -21.33
CA ILE A 368 -1.21 -14.13 -22.00
C ILE A 368 -1.97 -13.03 -21.25
N ARG A 369 -1.28 -11.94 -20.94
CA ARG A 369 -1.87 -10.71 -20.39
C ARG A 369 -1.57 -9.56 -21.35
N VAL A 370 -2.61 -8.81 -21.72
CA VAL A 370 -2.48 -7.61 -22.55
C VAL A 370 -2.89 -6.41 -21.69
N GLU A 371 -2.00 -5.42 -21.58
CA GLU A 371 -2.20 -4.20 -20.80
C GLU A 371 -2.03 -3.01 -21.72
N LEU A 372 -3.05 -2.15 -21.79
CA LEU A 372 -3.00 -0.87 -22.50
C LEU A 372 -2.89 0.24 -21.47
N LEU A 373 -1.82 1.02 -21.56
CA LEU A 373 -1.52 2.14 -20.66
C LEU A 373 -1.65 3.45 -21.43
N ALA A 374 -2.34 4.41 -20.83
CA ALA A 374 -2.29 5.81 -21.23
C ALA A 374 -1.43 6.57 -20.21
N LYS A 375 -0.40 7.26 -20.68
CA LYS A 375 0.50 8.08 -19.87
C LYS A 375 0.19 9.54 -20.12
N THR A 376 0.01 10.29 -19.04
CA THR A 376 -0.15 11.75 -19.08
C THR A 376 0.87 12.35 -18.12
N ALA A 377 1.97 12.86 -18.66
CA ALA A 377 2.97 13.61 -17.92
C ALA A 377 2.83 15.10 -18.29
N THR A 378 3.40 15.98 -17.45
CA THR A 378 3.34 17.44 -17.64
C THR A 378 3.87 17.91 -19.00
N VAL A 379 4.73 17.11 -19.65
CA VAL A 379 5.37 17.43 -20.93
C VAL A 379 5.00 16.39 -22.00
N TYR A 380 4.90 15.10 -21.66
CA TYR A 380 4.66 14.01 -22.61
C TYR A 380 3.35 13.28 -22.33
N ASN A 381 2.53 13.11 -23.36
CA ASN A 381 1.37 12.24 -23.37
C ASN A 381 1.64 11.06 -24.29
N GLY A 382 1.26 9.87 -23.89
CA GLY A 382 1.48 8.72 -24.73
C GLY A 382 0.65 7.51 -24.37
N SER A 383 0.84 6.48 -25.15
CA SER A 383 0.22 5.18 -24.92
C SER A 383 1.28 4.09 -25.03
N GLU A 384 1.08 3.02 -24.27
CA GLU A 384 1.96 1.86 -24.31
C GLU A 384 1.10 0.59 -24.22
N ALA A 385 1.33 -0.33 -25.15
CA ALA A 385 0.78 -1.68 -25.11
C ALA A 385 1.85 -2.63 -24.56
N ASN A 386 1.49 -3.43 -23.57
CA ASN A 386 2.31 -4.47 -22.98
C ASN A 386 1.63 -5.83 -23.20
N ILE A 387 2.37 -6.79 -23.73
CA ILE A 387 1.92 -8.17 -23.94
C ILE A 387 2.87 -9.07 -23.16
N THR A 388 2.40 -9.61 -22.04
CA THR A 388 3.16 -10.56 -21.23
C THR A 388 2.66 -11.98 -21.48
N TRP A 389 3.50 -12.82 -22.09
CA TRP A 389 3.33 -14.26 -22.10
C TRP A 389 4.03 -14.88 -20.89
N THR A 390 3.38 -15.82 -20.21
CA THR A 390 3.94 -16.51 -19.04
C THR A 390 3.77 -18.01 -19.18
N LEU A 391 4.88 -18.73 -19.03
CA LEU A 391 4.96 -20.18 -18.90
C LEU A 391 5.30 -20.52 -17.44
N ARG A 392 4.32 -21.05 -16.72
CA ARG A 392 4.48 -21.57 -15.35
C ARG A 392 5.00 -22.99 -15.37
N ASN A 393 5.70 -23.35 -14.30
CA ASN A 393 6.29 -24.67 -14.12
C ASN A 393 7.11 -25.11 -15.35
N ALA A 394 7.95 -24.21 -15.88
CA ALA A 394 8.65 -24.40 -17.14
C ALA A 394 9.60 -25.61 -17.11
N PHE A 395 10.27 -25.85 -15.97
CA PHE A 395 11.24 -26.93 -15.77
C PHE A 395 10.80 -27.92 -14.68
N LYS A 396 9.48 -28.05 -14.48
CA LYS A 396 8.85 -28.92 -13.47
C LYS A 396 9.18 -28.58 -12.00
N GLY A 397 9.88 -27.49 -11.71
CA GLY A 397 10.18 -27.04 -10.36
C GLY A 397 9.47 -25.74 -9.98
N ALA A 398 8.25 -25.54 -10.47
CA ALA A 398 7.46 -24.33 -10.27
C ALA A 398 8.14 -23.03 -10.76
N GLU A 399 9.13 -23.15 -11.64
CA GLU A 399 9.77 -21.99 -12.26
C GLU A 399 8.82 -21.28 -13.20
N THR A 400 8.91 -19.96 -13.25
CA THR A 400 8.15 -19.14 -14.18
C THR A 400 9.09 -18.52 -15.20
N VAL A 401 8.76 -18.68 -16.49
CA VAL A 401 9.36 -17.95 -17.59
C VAL A 401 8.33 -16.97 -18.12
N SER A 402 8.67 -15.69 -18.13
CA SER A 402 7.81 -14.63 -18.65
C SER A 402 8.54 -13.87 -19.75
N VAL A 403 7.83 -13.60 -20.85
CA VAL A 403 8.30 -12.74 -21.95
C VAL A 403 7.32 -11.58 -22.04
N ASN A 404 7.80 -10.37 -21.74
CA ASN A 404 7.06 -9.14 -21.90
C ASN A 404 7.52 -8.42 -23.16
N VAL A 405 6.62 -8.23 -24.12
CA VAL A 405 6.85 -7.39 -25.29
C VAL A 405 6.07 -6.10 -25.09
N PHE A 406 6.73 -4.97 -25.26
CA PHE A 406 6.10 -3.68 -25.09
C PHE A 406 6.37 -2.77 -26.27
N GLY A 407 5.42 -1.88 -26.55
CA GLY A 407 5.52 -0.87 -27.58
C GLY A 407 4.72 0.34 -27.17
N GLY A 408 5.34 1.52 -27.24
CA GLY A 408 4.70 2.76 -26.85
C GLY A 408 5.13 3.94 -27.69
N TYR A 409 4.28 4.94 -27.72
CA TYR A 409 4.50 6.20 -28.38
C TYR A 409 4.17 7.33 -27.42
N GLU A 410 5.10 8.26 -27.25
CA GLU A 410 4.92 9.44 -26.41
C GLU A 410 5.16 10.69 -27.26
N THR A 411 4.18 11.59 -27.25
CA THR A 411 4.21 12.88 -27.91
C THR A 411 4.24 14.00 -26.88
N GLN A 412 4.95 15.07 -27.19
CA GLN A 412 5.03 16.23 -26.33
C GLN A 412 3.84 17.15 -26.59
N THR A 413 3.14 17.61 -25.54
CA THR A 413 1.93 18.47 -25.68
C THR A 413 2.10 19.88 -25.09
N GLY A 414 3.35 20.34 -24.85
CA GLY A 414 3.65 21.70 -24.42
C GLY A 414 5.12 22.10 -24.66
N GLY A 415 5.36 23.39 -24.95
CA GLY A 415 6.68 23.97 -25.22
C GLY A 415 7.02 24.06 -26.71
N ASN A 416 7.02 25.28 -27.27
CA ASN A 416 7.29 25.57 -28.68
C ASN A 416 8.80 25.58 -29.03
N VAL A 417 9.52 24.49 -28.75
CA VAL A 417 10.94 24.33 -29.14
C VAL A 417 11.05 23.30 -30.29
N ASN A 418 11.67 23.72 -31.39
CA ASN A 418 11.77 23.02 -32.68
C ASN A 418 12.51 21.65 -32.65
N LEU A 419 12.96 21.15 -31.49
CA LEU A 419 13.68 19.86 -31.35
C LEU A 419 12.97 18.85 -30.45
N ASN A 420 11.74 19.18 -30.08
CA ASN A 420 10.88 18.37 -29.24
C ASN A 420 10.20 17.27 -30.05
N SER A 421 10.93 16.23 -30.45
CA SER A 421 10.30 15.10 -31.12
C SER A 421 9.63 14.13 -30.16
N SER A 422 8.40 13.78 -30.53
CA SER A 422 7.79 12.51 -30.15
C SER A 422 8.78 11.35 -30.32
N TYR A 423 8.66 10.37 -29.43
CA TYR A 423 9.48 9.17 -29.49
C TYR A 423 8.58 7.94 -29.44
N TYR A 424 9.02 6.90 -30.13
CA TYR A 424 8.47 5.58 -29.94
C TYR A 424 9.54 4.70 -29.31
N ARG A 425 9.09 3.81 -28.44
CA ARG A 425 9.93 2.80 -27.82
C ARG A 425 9.28 1.45 -27.97
N TYR A 426 10.07 0.42 -28.20
CA TYR A 426 9.61 -0.95 -28.15
C TYR A 426 10.74 -1.86 -27.72
N GLY A 427 10.38 -2.96 -27.09
CA GLY A 427 11.36 -3.86 -26.52
C GLY A 427 10.76 -5.18 -26.10
N ALA A 428 11.65 -6.06 -25.66
CA ALA A 428 11.30 -7.34 -25.09
C ALA A 428 12.11 -7.56 -23.81
N GLU A 429 11.45 -8.07 -22.79
CA GLU A 429 12.07 -8.51 -21.54
C GLU A 429 11.73 -9.97 -21.30
N MET A 430 12.75 -10.82 -21.14
CA MET A 430 12.61 -12.19 -20.69
C MET A 430 13.01 -12.27 -19.21
N THR A 431 12.12 -12.81 -18.37
CA THR A 431 12.37 -13.08 -16.96
C THR A 431 12.22 -14.56 -16.69
N ILE A 432 13.22 -15.17 -16.04
CA ILE A 432 13.14 -16.50 -15.46
C ILE A 432 13.20 -16.36 -13.94
N THR A 433 12.24 -16.94 -13.23
CA THR A 433 12.19 -16.93 -11.76
C THR A 433 12.15 -18.34 -11.22
N TRP A 434 13.10 -18.67 -10.36
CA TRP A 434 13.13 -19.90 -9.58
C TRP A 434 12.62 -19.63 -8.17
N PRO A 435 11.64 -20.38 -7.64
CA PRO A 435 11.15 -20.23 -6.26
C PRO A 435 12.10 -20.90 -5.25
N ARG A 436 13.40 -20.63 -5.39
CA ARG A 436 14.48 -21.08 -4.50
C ARG A 436 15.73 -20.26 -4.74
N LEU A 437 16.67 -20.32 -3.79
CA LEU A 437 18.01 -19.79 -4.00
C LEU A 437 18.85 -20.78 -4.82
N LEU A 438 19.42 -20.29 -5.93
CA LEU A 438 20.46 -20.96 -6.70
C LEU A 438 21.80 -20.33 -6.31
N SER A 439 22.23 -20.61 -5.08
CA SER A 439 23.46 -20.08 -4.52
C SER A 439 24.56 -21.14 -4.55
N PRO A 440 25.84 -20.77 -4.84
CA PRO A 440 26.97 -21.69 -4.71
C PRO A 440 27.27 -22.07 -3.24
N TYR A 441 26.78 -21.28 -2.28
CA TYR A 441 26.90 -21.56 -0.85
C TYR A 441 25.53 -21.93 -0.26
N GLN A 442 25.52 -22.84 0.72
CA GLN A 442 24.34 -23.22 1.47
C GLN A 442 24.01 -22.13 2.51
N TRP A 443 23.25 -21.12 2.09
CA TRP A 443 22.62 -20.18 3.00
C TRP A 443 21.12 -20.16 2.67
N THR A 444 20.30 -20.19 3.71
CA THR A 444 18.85 -20.10 3.56
C THR A 444 18.35 -18.99 4.48
N PRO A 445 17.66 -17.97 3.95
CA PRO A 445 16.85 -17.10 4.80
C PRO A 445 15.80 -17.95 5.51
N GLY A 446 15.22 -17.45 6.60
CA GLY A 446 14.25 -18.19 7.41
C GLY A 446 13.16 -18.86 6.55
N ARG A 447 12.74 -20.08 6.93
CA ARG A 447 11.84 -20.94 6.12
C ARG A 447 10.41 -20.41 5.96
N ARG A 448 10.08 -19.25 6.54
CA ARG A 448 8.72 -18.67 6.55
C ARG A 448 8.25 -18.17 5.17
N PHE A 449 9.19 -17.73 4.33
CA PHE A 449 8.90 -17.19 3.00
C PHE A 449 9.79 -17.87 1.96
N ILE A 450 9.23 -18.13 0.78
CA ILE A 450 9.97 -18.74 -0.33
C ILE A 450 10.92 -17.70 -0.95
N PRO A 451 12.24 -17.87 -0.84
CA PRO A 451 13.19 -16.99 -1.52
C PRO A 451 13.20 -17.27 -3.02
N LYS A 452 13.58 -16.28 -3.81
CA LYS A 452 13.55 -16.35 -5.28
C LYS A 452 14.93 -16.04 -5.85
N THR A 453 15.33 -16.80 -6.87
CA THR A 453 16.40 -16.40 -7.79
C THR A 453 15.76 -15.91 -9.07
N TYR A 454 16.27 -14.84 -9.64
CA TYR A 454 15.81 -14.33 -10.93
C TYR A 454 16.96 -14.12 -11.92
N LEU A 455 16.65 -14.33 -13.19
CA LEU A 455 17.44 -13.90 -14.33
C LEU A 455 16.53 -13.05 -15.23
N LYS A 456 16.91 -11.81 -15.50
CA LYS A 456 16.19 -10.90 -16.40
C LYS A 456 17.11 -10.48 -17.52
N PHE A 457 16.62 -10.56 -18.74
CA PHE A 457 17.28 -10.05 -19.93
C PHE A 457 16.31 -9.10 -20.65
N GLY A 458 16.73 -7.87 -20.89
CA GLY A 458 15.90 -6.86 -21.53
C GLY A 458 16.63 -6.23 -22.73
N TYR A 459 15.89 -6.01 -23.81
CA TYR A 459 16.34 -5.22 -24.96
C TYR A 459 15.28 -4.18 -25.30
N GLU A 460 15.69 -2.91 -25.40
CA GLU A 460 14.81 -1.78 -25.73
C GLU A 460 15.42 -0.96 -26.87
N PHE A 461 14.58 -0.64 -27.85
CA PHE A 461 14.83 0.33 -28.89
C PHE A 461 14.00 1.58 -28.60
N LEU A 462 14.66 2.73 -28.49
CA LEU A 462 14.01 4.03 -28.36
C LEU A 462 14.44 4.92 -29.51
N ASN A 463 13.49 5.43 -30.28
CA ASN A 463 13.76 6.39 -31.35
C ASN A 463 13.05 7.70 -31.08
N ARG A 464 13.86 8.73 -30.86
CA ARG A 464 13.43 10.12 -30.75
C ARG A 464 13.56 10.75 -32.13
N ARG A 465 12.43 10.87 -32.84
CA ARG A 465 12.34 10.99 -34.31
C ARG A 465 13.21 12.07 -34.95
N THR A 466 13.48 13.18 -34.26
CA THR A 466 14.26 14.30 -34.81
C THR A 466 15.68 14.41 -34.24
N ALA A 467 16.03 13.55 -33.28
CA ALA A 467 17.25 13.70 -32.49
C ALA A 467 18.18 12.48 -32.58
N TYR A 468 17.77 11.33 -32.03
CA TYR A 468 18.66 10.17 -31.87
C TYR A 468 17.88 8.87 -31.65
N THR A 469 18.57 7.75 -31.75
CA THR A 469 18.11 6.41 -31.37
C THR A 469 18.97 5.85 -30.25
N LEU A 470 18.38 5.16 -29.27
CA LEU A 470 19.08 4.42 -28.21
C LEU A 470 18.74 2.94 -28.30
N ASN A 471 19.77 2.11 -28.35
CA ASN A 471 19.67 0.66 -28.18
C ASN A 471 20.14 0.31 -26.76
N SER A 472 19.24 -0.19 -25.92
CA SER A 472 19.54 -0.54 -24.54
C SER A 472 19.43 -2.03 -24.33
N SER A 473 20.46 -2.66 -23.78
CA SER A 473 20.48 -4.06 -23.36
C SER A 473 20.74 -4.13 -21.86
N SER A 474 20.05 -5.02 -21.17
CA SER A 474 20.26 -5.26 -19.75
C SER A 474 20.23 -6.74 -19.40
N LEU A 475 21.07 -7.14 -18.45
CA LEU A 475 21.11 -8.47 -17.85
C LEU A 475 21.14 -8.31 -16.33
N ASN A 476 20.22 -8.94 -15.62
CA ASN A 476 20.17 -8.92 -14.16
C ASN A 476 20.04 -10.34 -13.62
N TYR A 477 21.01 -10.79 -12.83
CA TYR A 477 20.96 -12.05 -12.08
C TYR A 477 21.05 -11.77 -10.59
N GLY A 478 20.10 -12.29 -9.80
CA GLY A 478 20.01 -11.96 -8.38
C GLY A 478 19.07 -12.81 -7.54
N TYR A 479 19.02 -12.47 -6.26
CA TYR A 479 18.22 -13.11 -5.22
C TYR A 479 17.26 -12.12 -4.58
N MET A 480 16.05 -12.58 -4.26
CA MET A 480 15.04 -11.81 -3.52
C MET A 480 14.50 -12.66 -2.38
N TRP A 481 14.48 -12.12 -1.17
CA TRP A 481 13.94 -12.83 0.00
C TRP A 481 13.31 -11.88 1.01
N LYS A 482 12.48 -12.44 1.89
CA LYS A 482 11.88 -11.74 3.03
C LYS A 482 12.43 -12.34 4.32
N GLU A 483 12.93 -11.49 5.22
CA GLU A 483 13.30 -11.91 6.59
C GLU A 483 12.03 -12.12 7.42
N ASN A 484 11.04 -11.23 7.25
CA ASN A 484 9.72 -11.31 7.84
C ASN A 484 8.70 -10.52 6.99
N GLU A 485 7.48 -10.31 7.48
CA GLU A 485 6.43 -9.56 6.77
C GLU A 485 6.80 -8.09 6.48
N GLN A 486 7.71 -7.52 7.27
CA GLN A 486 8.11 -6.12 7.21
C GLN A 486 9.39 -5.91 6.41
N LYS A 487 10.30 -6.89 6.39
CA LYS A 487 11.67 -6.75 5.86
C LYS A 487 11.89 -7.59 4.60
N GLN A 488 12.26 -6.93 3.50
CA GLN A 488 12.56 -7.53 2.20
C GLN A 488 13.94 -7.11 1.69
N HIS A 489 14.61 -8.03 1.03
CA HIS A 489 15.94 -7.88 0.46
C HIS A 489 15.91 -8.27 -1.03
N ASP A 490 16.57 -7.48 -1.88
CA ASP A 490 16.80 -7.78 -3.30
C ASP A 490 18.28 -7.52 -3.60
N LEU A 491 19.01 -8.59 -3.90
CA LEU A 491 20.44 -8.56 -4.22
C LEU A 491 20.63 -9.00 -5.68
N THR A 492 20.82 -8.04 -6.57
CA THR A 492 21.33 -8.29 -7.92
C THR A 492 22.84 -8.49 -7.82
N LEU A 493 23.31 -9.72 -8.05
CA LEU A 493 24.74 -10.05 -8.03
C LEU A 493 25.45 -9.50 -9.27
N ALA A 494 24.79 -9.60 -10.42
CA ALA A 494 25.30 -9.12 -11.69
C ALA A 494 24.19 -8.31 -12.38
N GLU A 495 24.23 -6.99 -12.23
CA GLU A 495 23.55 -6.03 -13.09
C GLU A 495 24.52 -5.66 -14.21
N ILE A 496 24.10 -5.77 -15.47
CA ILE A 496 24.84 -5.31 -16.64
C ILE A 496 23.88 -4.45 -17.46
N ILE A 497 24.28 -3.23 -17.77
CA ILE A 497 23.51 -2.28 -18.58
C ILE A 497 24.43 -1.76 -19.67
N TYR A 498 23.95 -1.84 -20.91
CA TYR A 498 24.66 -1.39 -22.09
C TYR A 498 23.74 -0.57 -22.98
N VAL A 499 24.06 0.71 -23.17
CA VAL A 499 23.27 1.66 -23.95
C VAL A 499 24.14 2.23 -25.05
N GLN A 500 23.70 2.06 -26.29
CA GLN A 500 24.39 2.52 -27.49
C GLN A 500 23.52 3.49 -28.27
N PRO A 501 23.94 4.76 -28.41
CA PRO A 501 23.28 5.73 -29.25
C PRO A 501 23.60 5.47 -30.73
N ARG A 502 22.62 5.67 -31.61
CA ARG A 502 22.74 5.58 -33.07
C ARG A 502 21.93 6.69 -33.73
N ASN A 503 22.20 6.95 -35.01
CA ASN A 503 21.40 7.85 -35.85
C ASN A 503 21.19 9.25 -35.22
N ILE A 504 22.26 9.85 -34.68
CA ILE A 504 22.22 11.19 -34.11
C ILE A 504 22.13 12.19 -35.26
N SER A 505 21.06 13.00 -35.30
CA SER A 505 20.81 13.97 -36.37
C SER A 505 21.83 15.12 -36.32
N GLU A 506 22.13 15.70 -37.49
CA GLU A 506 23.03 16.86 -37.58
C GLU A 506 22.51 18.06 -36.79
N ALA A 507 21.19 18.27 -36.77
CA ALA A 507 20.55 19.30 -35.96
C ALA A 507 20.81 19.12 -34.45
N TYR A 508 20.79 17.88 -33.97
CA TYR A 508 21.10 17.58 -32.58
C TYR A 508 22.59 17.75 -32.27
N LYS A 509 23.48 17.34 -33.19
CA LYS A 509 24.94 17.55 -33.04
C LYS A 509 25.29 19.02 -32.93
N ALA A 510 24.74 19.87 -33.80
CA ALA A 510 24.96 21.31 -33.76
C ALA A 510 24.52 21.95 -32.42
N GLN A 511 23.52 21.37 -31.76
CA GLN A 511 23.09 21.81 -30.43
C GLN A 511 23.93 21.28 -29.30
N MET A 512 24.47 20.07 -29.41
CA MET A 512 25.42 19.57 -28.43
C MET A 512 26.67 20.45 -28.32
N ASP A 513 27.02 21.18 -29.39
CA ASP A 513 28.15 22.11 -29.39
C ASP A 513 27.85 23.43 -28.67
N THR A 514 26.58 23.82 -28.60
CA THR A 514 26.13 25.02 -27.88
C THR A 514 25.64 24.72 -26.46
N VAL A 515 25.12 23.51 -26.24
CA VAL A 515 24.54 23.04 -24.98
C VAL A 515 25.20 21.70 -24.60
N PRO A 516 26.33 21.73 -23.86
CA PRO A 516 27.11 20.53 -23.53
C PRO A 516 26.32 19.45 -22.77
N THR A 517 25.24 19.80 -22.08
CA THR A 517 24.39 18.84 -21.35
C THR A 517 23.67 17.86 -22.28
N LEU A 518 23.35 18.25 -23.52
CA LEU A 518 22.74 17.37 -24.53
C LEU A 518 23.68 16.26 -24.98
N ARG A 519 25.00 16.46 -24.87
CA ARG A 519 25.99 15.45 -25.23
C ARG A 519 25.89 14.22 -24.33
N ARG A 520 25.67 14.43 -23.02
CA ARG A 520 25.58 13.35 -22.02
C ARG A 520 24.42 12.37 -22.25
N ILE A 521 23.37 12.79 -22.96
CA ILE A 521 22.20 11.97 -23.29
C ILE A 521 22.55 10.91 -24.34
N VAL A 522 23.46 11.23 -25.26
CA VAL A 522 23.86 10.39 -26.40
C VAL A 522 25.30 9.89 -26.27
N GLU A 523 25.81 9.80 -25.05
CA GLU A 523 27.06 9.11 -24.76
C GLU A 523 26.81 7.61 -24.61
N PRO A 524 27.65 6.74 -25.21
CA PRO A 524 27.65 5.31 -24.92
C PRO A 524 27.79 5.04 -23.42
N GLN A 525 26.92 4.19 -22.86
CA GLN A 525 26.95 3.85 -21.44
C GLN A 525 27.13 2.35 -21.28
N PHE A 526 28.12 1.95 -20.48
CA PHE A 526 28.28 0.57 -20.06
C PHE A 526 28.54 0.54 -18.56
N SER A 527 27.69 -0.14 -17.80
CA SER A 527 27.85 -0.29 -16.35
C SER A 527 27.56 -1.73 -15.97
N PHE A 528 28.41 -2.30 -15.12
CA PHE A 528 28.18 -3.63 -14.57
C PHE A 528 28.61 -3.70 -13.10
N GLY A 529 27.91 -4.51 -12.31
CA GLY A 529 28.27 -4.78 -10.91
C GLY A 529 27.04 -5.13 -10.06
N PRO A 530 27.21 -5.28 -8.74
CA PRO A 530 26.10 -5.64 -7.88
C PRO A 530 25.21 -4.45 -7.54
N ASN A 531 23.93 -4.73 -7.28
CA ASN A 531 22.95 -3.80 -6.77
C ASN A 531 22.21 -4.45 -5.60
N TYR A 532 22.09 -3.75 -4.48
CA TYR A 532 21.39 -4.23 -3.31
C TYR A 532 20.29 -3.25 -2.90
N THR A 533 19.08 -3.74 -2.67
CA THR A 533 17.95 -2.99 -2.15
C THR A 533 17.39 -3.66 -0.91
N TYR A 534 17.23 -2.88 0.15
CA TYR A 534 16.54 -3.27 1.37
C TYR A 534 15.25 -2.48 1.51
N THR A 535 14.16 -3.14 1.87
CA THR A 535 12.87 -2.50 2.15
C THR A 535 12.36 -2.93 3.51
N PHE A 536 12.00 -1.96 4.35
CA PHE A 536 11.29 -2.16 5.61
C PHE A 536 9.94 -1.43 5.55
N THR A 537 8.87 -2.06 6.03
CA THR A 537 7.58 -1.39 6.21
C THR A 537 6.75 -2.01 7.33
N ASN A 538 6.14 -1.19 8.17
CA ASN A 538 5.11 -1.61 9.13
C ASN A 538 3.79 -0.86 8.93
N THR A 539 3.57 -0.27 7.75
CA THR A 539 2.39 0.56 7.45
C THR A 539 1.05 -0.19 7.48
N MET A 540 1.08 -1.53 7.44
CA MET A 540 -0.11 -2.38 7.59
C MET A 540 -0.57 -2.53 9.06
N GLN A 541 0.21 -2.07 10.03
CA GLN A 541 -0.16 -2.11 11.46
C GLN A 541 -1.02 -0.90 11.80
N GLU A 542 -2.32 -0.99 11.52
CA GLU A 542 -3.26 0.12 11.65
C GLU A 542 -3.49 0.59 13.09
N ASN A 543 -3.19 -0.24 14.09
CA ASN A 543 -3.30 0.12 15.50
C ASN A 543 -2.19 1.06 16.00
N LEU A 544 -1.09 1.20 15.25
CA LEU A 544 0.02 2.06 15.66
C LEU A 544 -0.24 3.53 15.30
N LYS A 545 0.09 4.41 16.25
CA LYS A 545 0.11 5.86 16.01
C LYS A 545 1.18 6.26 14.99
N HIS A 546 2.30 5.54 14.97
CA HIS A 546 3.43 5.79 14.09
C HIS A 546 3.74 4.55 13.25
N THR A 547 3.78 4.72 11.94
CA THR A 547 4.27 3.71 11.00
C THR A 547 5.34 4.30 10.09
N PHE A 548 6.16 3.43 9.53
CA PHE A 548 7.37 3.75 8.80
C PHE A 548 7.47 2.88 7.56
N TYR A 549 7.98 3.47 6.51
CA TYR A 549 8.46 2.79 5.31
C TYR A 549 9.88 3.25 5.04
N PHE A 550 10.80 2.32 4.80
CA PHE A 550 12.18 2.64 4.46
C PHE A 550 12.60 1.79 3.26
N LYS A 551 13.20 2.44 2.27
CA LYS A 551 13.87 1.77 1.15
C LYS A 551 15.30 2.29 1.01
N GLY A 552 16.27 1.43 1.26
CA GLY A 552 17.70 1.71 1.06
C GLY A 552 18.23 0.97 -0.16
N GLY A 553 19.09 1.60 -0.95
CA GLY A 553 19.69 1.03 -2.15
C GLY A 553 21.19 1.33 -2.24
N MET A 554 21.97 0.38 -2.73
CA MET A 554 23.40 0.53 -3.01
C MET A 554 23.76 -0.14 -4.33
N ASN A 555 24.27 0.63 -5.29
CA ASN A 555 24.68 0.17 -6.61
C ASN A 555 26.16 0.43 -6.82
N LEU A 556 26.89 -0.62 -7.17
CA LEU A 556 28.32 -0.61 -7.39
C LEU A 556 28.59 -0.94 -8.85
N SER A 557 29.44 -0.17 -9.53
CA SER A 557 29.77 -0.47 -10.92
C SER A 557 31.26 -0.39 -11.21
N GLY A 558 31.79 -1.35 -11.97
CA GLY A 558 33.16 -1.33 -12.50
C GLY A 558 34.27 -1.43 -11.45
N ASN A 559 33.95 -1.58 -10.17
CA ASN A 559 34.90 -1.40 -9.07
C ASN A 559 36.03 -2.46 -9.07
N VAL A 560 35.68 -3.75 -9.13
CA VAL A 560 36.67 -4.85 -9.09
C VAL A 560 37.54 -4.86 -10.36
N LEU A 561 36.91 -4.78 -11.53
CA LEU A 561 37.64 -4.79 -12.81
C LEU A 561 38.51 -3.54 -12.97
N GLY A 562 38.02 -2.37 -12.55
CA GLY A 562 38.75 -1.11 -12.56
C GLY A 562 40.01 -1.15 -11.70
N LEU A 563 39.93 -1.78 -10.52
CA LEU A 563 41.10 -2.02 -9.67
C LEU A 563 42.11 -2.96 -10.34
N ILE A 564 41.64 -4.08 -10.90
CA ILE A 564 42.52 -5.06 -11.59
C ILE A 564 43.22 -4.44 -12.80
N GLN A 565 42.52 -3.62 -13.58
CA GLN A 565 43.06 -3.01 -14.81
C GLN A 565 43.81 -1.69 -14.56
N GLY A 566 43.84 -1.18 -13.33
CA GLY A 566 44.40 0.13 -13.01
C GLY A 566 43.70 1.29 -13.74
N ALA A 567 42.39 1.20 -13.95
CA ALA A 567 41.63 2.16 -14.74
C ALA A 567 41.61 3.54 -14.06
N SER A 568 41.97 4.59 -14.81
CA SER A 568 42.09 5.94 -14.27
C SER A 568 41.79 7.00 -15.33
N TYR A 569 40.73 7.78 -15.10
CA TYR A 569 40.42 8.97 -15.88
C TYR A 569 41.50 10.06 -15.72
N LYS A 570 42.02 10.25 -14.51
CA LYS A 570 42.99 11.32 -14.21
C LYS A 570 44.33 11.12 -14.90
N ASN A 571 44.72 9.87 -15.13
CA ASN A 571 46.00 9.51 -15.76
C ASN A 571 45.84 9.17 -17.25
N ASP A 572 44.70 9.54 -17.85
CA ASP A 572 44.33 9.21 -19.24
C ASP A 572 44.42 7.70 -19.57
N ASN A 573 44.21 6.85 -18.56
CA ASN A 573 44.25 5.40 -18.65
C ASN A 573 42.83 4.82 -18.50
N GLN A 574 41.89 5.37 -19.26
CA GLN A 574 40.53 4.83 -19.29
C GLN A 574 40.51 3.48 -20.01
N LYS A 575 39.74 2.54 -19.48
CA LYS A 575 39.62 1.18 -20.00
C LYS A 575 38.26 0.97 -20.63
N GLU A 576 38.26 0.15 -21.67
CA GLU A 576 37.07 -0.19 -22.43
C GLU A 576 36.76 -1.68 -22.30
N LEU A 577 35.48 -2.01 -22.40
CA LEU A 577 35.01 -3.37 -22.60
C LEU A 577 33.99 -3.35 -23.74
N PHE A 578 34.11 -4.27 -24.69
CA PHE A 578 33.29 -4.29 -25.90
C PHE A 578 33.30 -2.95 -26.67
N GLY A 579 34.44 -2.25 -26.68
CA GLY A 579 34.62 -0.96 -27.36
C GLY A 579 33.90 0.22 -26.69
N THR A 580 33.49 0.08 -25.43
CA THR A 580 32.86 1.17 -24.65
C THR A 580 33.54 1.34 -23.30
N LYS A 581 33.82 2.59 -22.93
CA LYS A 581 34.34 2.93 -21.60
C LYS A 581 33.30 2.56 -20.54
N TYR A 582 33.67 1.68 -19.62
CA TYR A 582 32.75 1.30 -18.55
C TYR A 582 32.69 2.36 -17.45
N SER A 583 31.53 2.49 -16.85
CA SER A 583 31.27 3.39 -15.74
C SER A 583 31.78 2.79 -14.44
N GLN A 584 32.51 3.56 -13.66
CA GLN A 584 33.00 3.16 -12.34
C GLN A 584 32.49 4.13 -11.28
N PHE A 585 31.65 3.61 -10.37
CA PHE A 585 30.99 4.42 -9.35
C PHE A 585 30.46 3.61 -8.16
N VAL A 586 30.20 4.33 -7.08
CA VAL A 586 29.34 3.91 -5.96
C VAL A 586 28.11 4.82 -5.96
N LYS A 587 26.92 4.25 -5.83
CA LYS A 587 25.66 5.00 -5.68
C LYS A 587 24.87 4.45 -4.51
N ILE A 588 24.36 5.32 -3.65
CA ILE A 588 23.56 5.01 -2.47
C ILE A 588 22.29 5.85 -2.51
N GLU A 589 21.16 5.24 -2.17
CA GLU A 589 19.84 5.87 -2.09
C GLU A 589 19.16 5.47 -0.78
N ALA A 590 18.46 6.41 -0.16
CA ALA A 590 17.62 6.14 1.01
C ALA A 590 16.32 6.94 0.91
N ASP A 591 15.17 6.25 0.95
CA ASP A 591 13.82 6.82 0.98
C ASP A 591 13.15 6.39 2.29
N GLY A 592 13.13 7.29 3.27
CA GLY A 592 12.48 7.10 4.57
C GLY A 592 11.16 7.86 4.60
N ARG A 593 10.10 7.19 5.02
CA ARG A 593 8.75 7.74 5.15
C ARG A 593 8.19 7.44 6.52
N HIS A 594 7.51 8.42 7.09
CA HIS A 594 6.88 8.37 8.39
C HIS A 594 5.43 8.78 8.27
N TYR A 595 4.54 8.01 8.88
CA TYR A 595 3.12 8.31 8.96
C TYR A 595 2.73 8.39 10.43
N MET A 596 2.22 9.54 10.86
CA MET A 596 1.72 9.77 12.20
C MET A 596 0.21 10.01 12.14
N LYS A 597 -0.56 9.14 12.80
CA LYS A 597 -1.99 9.36 13.02
C LYS A 597 -2.17 10.45 14.08
N LEU A 598 -2.93 11.48 13.74
CA LEU A 598 -3.27 12.60 14.61
C LEU A 598 -4.69 12.46 15.20
N GLY A 599 -5.53 11.63 14.59
CA GLY A 599 -6.87 11.28 15.05
C GLY A 599 -7.43 10.14 14.21
N THR A 600 -8.75 9.96 14.22
CA THR A 600 -9.45 8.93 13.42
C THR A 600 -9.31 9.16 11.91
N HIS A 601 -9.25 10.42 11.49
CA HIS A 601 -9.26 10.82 10.08
C HIS A 601 -8.06 11.66 9.63
N ALA A 602 -7.25 12.13 10.58
CA ALA A 602 -6.13 13.03 10.33
C ALA A 602 -4.80 12.30 10.41
N GLN A 603 -3.91 12.55 9.46
CA GLN A 603 -2.59 11.95 9.39
C GLN A 603 -1.55 12.96 8.91
N LEU A 604 -0.36 12.96 9.53
CA LEU A 604 0.83 13.63 9.03
C LEU A 604 1.71 12.60 8.32
N ALA A 605 1.98 12.81 7.03
CA ALA A 605 2.89 11.99 6.23
C ALA A 605 4.15 12.78 5.93
N SER A 606 5.32 12.24 6.28
CA SER A 606 6.61 12.88 6.00
C SER A 606 7.54 11.94 5.24
N ARG A 607 8.40 12.49 4.39
CA ARG A 607 9.43 11.76 3.63
C ARG A 607 10.75 12.50 3.69
N VAL A 608 11.83 11.72 3.79
CA VAL A 608 13.21 12.14 3.57
C VAL A 608 13.79 11.24 2.49
N MET A 609 14.25 11.83 1.38
CA MET A 609 14.96 11.13 0.33
C MET A 609 16.40 11.64 0.24
N LEU A 610 17.36 10.74 0.41
CA LEU A 610 18.79 11.02 0.25
C LEU A 610 19.32 10.23 -0.94
N GLY A 611 20.13 10.87 -1.76
CA GLY A 611 20.85 10.25 -2.86
C GLY A 611 22.30 10.70 -2.84
N MET A 612 23.22 9.78 -2.99
CA MET A 612 24.64 10.07 -3.11
C MET A 612 25.25 9.17 -4.16
N SER A 613 26.10 9.72 -5.00
CA SER A 613 26.92 8.96 -5.91
C SER A 613 28.30 9.56 -6.00
N TYR A 614 29.28 8.68 -6.26
CA TYR A 614 30.66 9.06 -6.39
C TYR A 614 31.30 8.25 -7.52
N SER A 615 31.62 8.94 -8.61
CA SER A 615 32.35 8.41 -9.76
C SER A 615 33.84 8.58 -9.56
N TYR A 616 34.59 7.53 -9.88
CA TYR A 616 36.04 7.47 -9.66
C TYR A 616 36.69 6.46 -10.61
N GLY A 617 38.02 6.34 -10.58
CA GLY A 617 38.75 5.41 -11.43
C GLY A 617 38.48 5.69 -12.91
N ASN A 618 37.78 4.80 -13.60
CA ASN A 618 37.48 4.91 -15.02
C ASN A 618 36.52 6.06 -15.41
N SER A 619 35.87 6.72 -14.44
CA SER A 619 34.81 7.70 -14.70
C SER A 619 34.96 8.99 -13.89
N ARG A 620 34.60 10.12 -14.50
CA ARG A 620 34.54 11.45 -13.84
C ARG A 620 33.13 11.83 -13.37
N SER A 621 32.09 11.29 -13.99
CA SER A 621 30.70 11.57 -13.67
C SER A 621 29.85 10.32 -13.80
N LEU A 622 28.70 10.31 -13.12
CA LEU A 622 27.76 9.21 -13.20
C LEU A 622 27.07 9.21 -14.57
N PRO A 623 26.74 8.03 -15.15
CA PRO A 623 25.95 7.96 -16.36
C PRO A 623 24.64 8.74 -16.22
N TYR A 624 24.25 9.48 -17.25
CA TYR A 624 23.07 10.35 -17.23
C TYR A 624 21.81 9.63 -16.73
N LEU A 625 21.58 8.38 -17.18
CA LEU A 625 20.42 7.58 -16.79
C LEU A 625 20.41 7.14 -15.32
N LYS A 626 21.55 7.22 -14.64
CA LYS A 626 21.70 6.88 -13.22
C LYS A 626 21.75 8.13 -12.32
N GLN A 627 21.87 9.34 -12.87
CA GLN A 627 21.88 10.58 -12.10
C GLN A 627 20.53 10.89 -11.44
N PHE A 628 20.60 11.64 -10.33
CA PHE A 628 19.43 12.10 -9.60
C PHE A 628 18.80 13.32 -10.25
N TYR A 629 17.49 13.47 -10.11
CA TYR A 629 16.73 14.65 -10.50
C TYR A 629 15.73 15.02 -9.39
N SER A 630 15.27 16.27 -9.40
CA SER A 630 14.28 16.79 -8.44
C SER A 630 13.25 17.71 -9.12
N GLY A 631 12.12 17.92 -8.45
CA GLY A 631 10.95 18.64 -8.98
C GLY A 631 9.85 17.73 -9.53
N GLY A 632 8.63 18.25 -9.61
CA GLY A 632 7.46 17.56 -10.12
C GLY A 632 6.54 16.97 -9.05
N PRO A 633 5.48 16.27 -9.45
CA PRO A 633 4.36 15.92 -8.57
C PRO A 633 4.72 14.99 -7.41
N ASN A 634 5.75 14.14 -7.54
CA ASN A 634 6.19 13.16 -6.53
C ASN A 634 7.47 13.58 -5.79
N GLY A 635 7.94 14.81 -6.01
CA GLY A 635 9.13 15.38 -5.38
C GLY A 635 8.79 16.76 -4.85
N LEU A 636 9.19 17.82 -5.57
CA LEU A 636 8.90 19.20 -5.20
C LEU A 636 7.77 19.75 -6.07
N ARG A 637 6.55 19.80 -5.53
CA ARG A 637 5.33 20.06 -6.32
C ARG A 637 5.20 21.48 -6.87
N ALA A 638 5.88 22.43 -6.24
CA ALA A 638 5.95 23.82 -6.69
C ALA A 638 6.89 24.03 -7.89
N PHE A 639 7.65 23.02 -8.29
CA PHE A 639 8.62 23.10 -9.37
C PHE A 639 8.28 22.07 -10.45
N ARG A 640 8.59 22.39 -11.71
CA ARG A 640 8.42 21.46 -12.82
C ARG A 640 9.31 20.22 -12.62
N ALA A 641 8.89 19.10 -13.21
CA ALA A 641 9.67 17.87 -13.15
C ALA A 641 11.07 18.10 -13.71
N ARG A 642 12.10 17.63 -13.00
CA ARG A 642 13.52 17.73 -13.38
C ARG A 642 14.07 19.16 -13.53
N ALA A 643 13.40 20.17 -12.97
CA ALA A 643 13.79 21.57 -13.13
C ALA A 643 14.59 22.15 -11.95
N VAL A 644 14.77 21.40 -10.85
CA VAL A 644 15.44 21.89 -9.64
C VAL A 644 16.89 21.45 -9.60
N GLY A 645 17.78 22.42 -9.34
CA GLY A 645 19.22 22.24 -9.20
C GLY A 645 19.97 22.24 -10.53
N PRO A 646 21.25 21.82 -10.55
CA PRO A 646 22.05 21.49 -9.37
C PRO A 646 22.44 22.74 -8.56
N GLY A 647 22.38 22.66 -7.22
CA GLY A 647 22.75 23.74 -6.32
C GLY A 647 22.01 25.04 -6.62
N SER A 648 22.77 26.12 -6.79
CA SER A 648 22.24 27.45 -7.18
C SER A 648 22.47 27.79 -8.66
N ALA A 649 22.85 26.80 -9.48
CA ALA A 649 23.05 27.00 -10.91
C ALA A 649 21.75 27.48 -11.57
N LEU A 650 21.85 28.51 -12.39
CA LEU A 650 20.75 28.99 -13.20
C LEU A 650 20.40 27.93 -14.24
N PRO A 651 19.15 27.43 -14.27
CA PRO A 651 18.76 26.49 -15.29
C PRO A 651 18.77 27.20 -16.65
N GLU A 652 19.49 26.66 -17.63
CA GLU A 652 19.56 27.20 -18.98
C GLU A 652 18.14 27.25 -19.59
N ASN A 653 17.66 28.46 -19.88
CA ASN A 653 16.37 28.69 -20.53
C ASN A 653 16.54 28.55 -22.04
N LEU A 654 15.89 27.55 -22.62
CA LEU A 654 16.03 27.18 -24.03
C LEU A 654 14.96 27.84 -24.94
N GLY A 655 14.31 28.92 -24.52
CA GLY A 655 13.42 29.71 -25.39
C GLY A 655 12.38 30.60 -24.68
N GLU A 656 11.42 31.13 -25.45
CA GLU A 656 10.41 32.12 -24.98
C GLU A 656 9.34 31.56 -24.01
N GLU A 657 9.29 30.24 -23.76
CA GLU A 657 8.26 29.59 -22.92
C GLU A 657 8.76 28.98 -21.60
N ASN A 658 9.88 29.47 -21.04
CA ASN A 658 10.44 28.97 -19.76
C ASN A 658 10.70 27.44 -19.79
N PHE A 659 11.21 26.93 -20.93
CA PHE A 659 11.63 25.54 -21.05
C PHE A 659 13.05 25.39 -20.51
N PHE A 660 13.19 24.62 -19.43
CA PHE A 660 14.48 24.33 -18.80
C PHE A 660 14.98 22.96 -19.24
N ALA A 661 16.26 22.86 -19.59
CA ALA A 661 16.92 21.57 -19.79
C ALA A 661 16.83 20.70 -18.52
N ASP A 662 16.72 19.38 -18.68
CA ASP A 662 16.71 18.41 -17.59
C ASP A 662 17.91 18.65 -16.66
N GLN A 663 17.62 18.93 -15.39
CA GLN A 663 18.64 19.11 -14.35
C GLN A 663 18.90 17.79 -13.64
N THR A 664 20.17 17.38 -13.67
CA THR A 664 20.65 16.16 -13.05
C THR A 664 21.83 16.43 -12.10
N GLY A 665 22.01 15.53 -11.14
CA GLY A 665 23.05 15.63 -10.13
C GLY A 665 23.51 14.28 -9.59
N ASP A 666 24.62 14.33 -8.87
CA ASP A 666 25.27 13.18 -8.23
C ASP A 666 24.86 13.03 -6.75
N TYR A 667 24.40 14.10 -6.12
CA TYR A 667 23.80 14.10 -4.78
C TYR A 667 22.36 14.61 -4.82
N LYS A 668 21.53 14.17 -3.88
CA LYS A 668 20.12 14.56 -3.74
C LYS A 668 19.69 14.62 -2.28
N LEU A 669 18.90 15.62 -1.96
CA LEU A 669 18.15 15.75 -0.71
C LEU A 669 16.74 16.23 -1.04
N GLU A 670 15.72 15.47 -0.64
CA GLU A 670 14.33 15.93 -0.63
C GLU A 670 13.71 15.67 0.74
N LEU A 671 12.92 16.64 1.19
CA LEU A 671 12.15 16.65 2.42
C LEU A 671 10.72 17.00 2.04
N ASN A 672 9.76 16.17 2.43
CA ASN A 672 8.36 16.42 2.18
C ASN A 672 7.57 16.19 3.45
N THR A 673 6.62 17.07 3.74
CA THR A 673 5.65 16.88 4.81
C THR A 673 4.27 17.26 4.30
N GLU A 674 3.30 16.39 4.50
CA GLU A 674 1.91 16.53 4.06
C GLU A 674 0.97 16.19 5.22
N TYR A 675 0.15 17.17 5.62
CA TYR A 675 -1.01 16.94 6.48
C TYR A 675 -2.18 16.49 5.61
N ARG A 676 -2.85 15.41 6.00
CA ARG A 676 -4.01 14.83 5.31
C ARG A 676 -5.17 14.74 6.28
N ASN A 677 -6.36 15.15 5.86
CA ASN A 677 -7.57 14.93 6.65
C ASN A 677 -8.79 14.67 5.75
N ARG A 678 -9.69 13.81 6.23
CA ARG A 678 -10.95 13.50 5.56
C ARG A 678 -11.86 14.70 5.57
N ILE A 679 -12.40 15.04 4.40
CA ILE A 679 -13.51 16.00 4.29
C ILE A 679 -14.82 15.23 4.37
N VAL A 680 -14.98 14.21 3.52
CA VAL A 680 -16.29 13.60 3.31
C VAL A 680 -16.24 12.22 2.66
N ASP A 681 -17.18 11.35 3.02
CA ASP A 681 -17.50 10.10 2.34
C ASP A 681 -18.67 10.32 1.37
N PHE A 682 -18.42 10.11 0.08
CA PHE A 682 -19.46 10.14 -0.94
C PHE A 682 -19.68 8.74 -1.51
N GLY A 683 -19.63 7.69 -0.67
CA GLY A 683 -20.13 6.33 -0.89
C GLY A 683 -19.41 5.49 -1.93
N VAL A 684 -18.95 6.07 -3.04
CA VAL A 684 -18.10 5.46 -4.07
C VAL A 684 -16.62 5.83 -3.88
N GLY A 685 -16.33 6.67 -2.88
CA GLY A 685 -14.98 7.10 -2.51
C GLY A 685 -14.99 8.10 -1.36
N ILE A 686 -13.78 8.47 -0.93
CA ILE A 686 -13.53 9.42 0.15
C ILE A 686 -12.81 10.64 -0.42
N LEU A 687 -13.27 11.84 -0.06
CA LEU A 687 -12.58 13.09 -0.38
C LEU A 687 -11.75 13.50 0.82
N ASN A 688 -10.43 13.56 0.64
CA ASN A 688 -9.50 14.12 1.61
C ASN A 688 -8.95 15.44 1.09
N TRP A 689 -8.61 16.36 1.99
CA TRP A 689 -7.75 17.49 1.66
C TRP A 689 -6.35 17.25 2.19
N ALA A 690 -5.39 17.91 1.56
CA ALA A 690 -4.00 17.88 1.95
C ALA A 690 -3.40 19.30 1.95
N ALA A 691 -2.54 19.59 2.91
CA ALA A 691 -1.64 20.74 2.87
C ALA A 691 -0.21 20.26 3.05
N PHE A 692 0.73 20.86 2.32
CA PHE A 692 2.08 20.33 2.25
C PHE A 692 3.15 21.39 2.10
N ILE A 693 4.35 21.02 2.53
CA ILE A 693 5.60 21.73 2.28
C ILE A 693 6.63 20.72 1.74
N ASP A 694 7.31 21.12 0.67
CA ASP A 694 8.34 20.34 0.00
C ASP A 694 9.62 21.17 -0.04
N ALA A 695 10.76 20.55 0.26
CA ALA A 695 12.06 21.18 0.14
C ALA A 695 13.08 20.20 -0.46
N GLY A 696 13.92 20.65 -1.38
CA GLY A 696 14.93 19.77 -1.93
C GLY A 696 15.84 20.41 -2.96
N ASN A 697 16.92 19.69 -3.29
CA ASN A 697 17.82 20.02 -4.37
C ASN A 697 18.67 18.80 -4.76
N ILE A 698 19.39 18.94 -5.87
CA ILE A 698 20.44 18.03 -6.32
C ILE A 698 21.75 18.81 -6.46
N TRP A 699 22.89 18.12 -6.46
CA TRP A 699 24.21 18.75 -6.61
C TRP A 699 25.15 17.87 -7.42
N LEU A 700 26.18 18.48 -8.01
CA LEU A 700 27.23 17.79 -8.73
C LEU A 700 28.39 17.40 -7.80
N GLN A 701 29.03 16.28 -8.12
CA GLN A 701 30.31 15.86 -7.51
C GLN A 701 31.44 16.82 -7.89
N ASN A 702 31.50 17.20 -9.17
CA ASN A 702 32.56 17.99 -9.74
C ASN A 702 32.04 19.33 -10.23
N THR A 703 32.90 20.36 -10.21
CA THR A 703 32.57 21.65 -10.82
C THR A 703 32.37 21.47 -12.32
N ASP A 704 31.32 22.11 -12.85
CA ASP A 704 31.00 22.19 -14.26
C ASP A 704 30.93 23.67 -14.63
N GLU A 705 31.67 24.07 -15.67
CA GLU A 705 31.79 25.48 -16.08
C GLU A 705 30.46 26.03 -16.59
N GLY A 706 29.60 25.18 -17.17
CA GLY A 706 28.25 25.55 -17.58
C GLY A 706 27.25 25.63 -16.42
N LYS A 707 27.62 25.17 -15.22
CA LYS A 707 26.73 25.12 -14.03
C LYS A 707 27.42 25.66 -12.79
N LEU A 708 27.86 26.92 -12.86
CA LEU A 708 28.46 27.62 -11.71
C LEU A 708 27.50 27.58 -10.50
N GLY A 709 28.03 27.24 -9.33
CA GLY A 709 27.23 27.04 -8.11
C GLY A 709 26.49 25.70 -8.03
N GLY A 710 26.72 24.77 -8.97
CA GLY A 710 26.09 23.44 -8.97
C GLY A 710 26.82 22.36 -8.17
N LYS A 711 28.10 22.56 -7.82
CA LYS A 711 28.87 21.61 -7.00
C LYS A 711 28.39 21.64 -5.54
N LEU A 712 28.30 20.48 -4.91
CA LEU A 712 27.96 20.39 -3.49
C LEU A 712 28.95 21.19 -2.63
N SER A 713 28.42 22.08 -1.78
CA SER A 713 29.19 22.98 -0.93
C SER A 713 28.70 22.93 0.51
N LYS A 714 29.39 23.62 1.43
CA LYS A 714 28.92 23.80 2.83
C LYS A 714 27.63 24.61 2.90
N GLU A 715 27.27 25.33 1.84
CA GLU A 715 26.07 26.16 1.76
C GLU A 715 24.83 25.39 1.26
N PHE A 716 24.89 24.06 1.11
CA PHE A 716 23.83 23.25 0.49
C PHE A 716 22.42 23.46 1.10
N LEU A 717 22.30 23.67 2.42
CA LEU A 717 21.01 24.00 3.06
C LEU A 717 20.44 25.35 2.59
N SER A 718 21.32 26.29 2.25
CA SER A 718 20.94 27.60 1.71
C SER A 718 20.50 27.54 0.23
N GLU A 719 20.76 26.40 -0.42
CA GLU A 719 20.46 26.16 -1.82
C GLU A 719 19.21 25.29 -1.98
N LEU A 720 18.49 24.94 -0.91
CA LEU A 720 17.25 24.17 -1.05
C LEU A 720 16.16 25.00 -1.73
N ALA A 721 15.55 24.43 -2.78
CA ALA A 721 14.28 24.93 -3.30
C ALA A 721 13.17 24.53 -2.33
N VAL A 722 12.25 25.46 -2.02
CA VAL A 722 11.13 25.21 -1.10
C VAL A 722 9.83 25.58 -1.78
N GLY A 723 8.83 24.72 -1.66
CA GLY A 723 7.48 24.92 -2.17
C GLY A 723 6.44 24.59 -1.12
N ALA A 724 5.30 25.25 -1.19
CA ALA A 724 4.15 24.95 -0.34
C ALA A 724 2.88 24.88 -1.19
N GLY A 725 1.89 24.12 -0.72
CA GLY A 725 0.65 23.98 -1.46
C GLY A 725 -0.45 23.27 -0.71
N ALA A 726 -1.57 23.14 -1.39
CA ALA A 726 -2.74 22.41 -0.92
C ALA A 726 -3.34 21.59 -2.06
N GLY A 727 -4.06 20.53 -1.72
CA GLY A 727 -4.62 19.64 -2.70
C GLY A 727 -5.82 18.84 -2.19
N LEU A 728 -6.50 18.19 -3.13
CA LEU A 728 -7.57 17.24 -2.85
C LEU A 728 -7.13 15.83 -3.26
N ARG A 729 -7.64 14.83 -2.55
CA ARG A 729 -7.47 13.41 -2.85
C ARG A 729 -8.85 12.80 -2.98
N PHE A 730 -9.16 12.29 -4.17
CA PHE A 730 -10.38 11.52 -4.41
C PHE A 730 -10.00 10.05 -4.36
N ASP A 731 -10.22 9.45 -3.21
CA ASP A 731 -9.90 8.06 -2.91
C ASP A 731 -11.07 7.17 -3.35
N PHE A 732 -11.04 6.74 -4.61
CA PHE A 732 -11.99 5.77 -5.14
C PHE A 732 -11.51 4.36 -4.82
N THR A 733 -12.44 3.40 -4.77
CA THR A 733 -12.13 1.99 -4.46
C THR A 733 -11.09 1.33 -5.38
N PHE A 734 -10.84 1.90 -6.57
CA PHE A 734 -9.90 1.39 -7.57
C PHE A 734 -8.70 2.31 -7.84
N LEU A 735 -8.75 3.59 -7.46
CA LEU A 735 -7.63 4.53 -7.61
C LEU A 735 -7.77 5.76 -6.70
N ILE A 736 -6.64 6.38 -6.38
CA ILE A 736 -6.60 7.69 -5.71
C ILE A 736 -6.25 8.75 -6.75
N LEU A 737 -7.16 9.70 -7.00
CA LEU A 737 -6.89 10.84 -7.87
C LEU A 737 -6.40 12.02 -7.03
N ARG A 738 -5.28 12.61 -7.44
CA ARG A 738 -4.60 13.68 -6.74
C ARG A 738 -4.65 14.98 -7.54
N THR A 739 -5.14 16.05 -6.91
CA THR A 739 -5.04 17.41 -7.45
C THR A 739 -4.25 18.28 -6.47
N ASP A 740 -3.12 18.82 -6.88
CA ASP A 740 -2.28 19.69 -6.05
C ASP A 740 -2.08 21.04 -6.73
N LEU A 741 -2.22 22.11 -5.95
CA LEU A 741 -1.85 23.46 -6.34
C LEU A 741 -0.71 23.92 -5.42
N ALA A 742 0.45 24.21 -6.01
CA ALA A 742 1.66 24.57 -5.27
C ALA A 742 2.27 25.87 -5.80
N VAL A 743 2.96 26.57 -4.90
CA VAL A 743 3.69 27.82 -5.17
C VAL A 743 5.12 27.71 -4.64
N PRO A 744 6.11 28.27 -5.35
CA PRO A 744 7.47 28.36 -4.83
C PRO A 744 7.51 29.34 -3.66
N VAL A 745 8.20 28.95 -2.60
CA VAL A 745 8.48 29.75 -1.40
C VAL A 745 9.94 30.19 -1.39
N ARG A 746 10.83 29.33 -1.88
CA ARG A 746 12.26 29.62 -2.01
C ARG A 746 12.81 29.10 -3.35
N VAL A 747 13.48 29.99 -4.09
CA VAL A 747 14.08 29.68 -5.39
C VAL A 747 15.61 29.79 -5.29
N PRO A 748 16.36 28.70 -5.52
CA PRO A 748 17.77 28.64 -5.13
C PRO A 748 18.74 29.37 -6.07
N TYR A 749 18.36 29.56 -7.33
CA TYR A 749 19.15 30.25 -8.36
C TYR A 749 18.97 31.77 -8.37
N TYR A 750 18.18 32.33 -7.45
CA TYR A 750 18.12 33.77 -7.22
C TYR A 750 19.29 34.26 -6.34
N PRO A 751 19.64 35.56 -6.42
CA PRO A 751 20.61 36.17 -5.50
C PRO A 751 20.26 35.86 -4.03
N LYS A 752 21.28 35.64 -3.18
CA LYS A 752 21.10 35.11 -1.81
C LYS A 752 20.00 35.84 -0.99
N ASN A 753 19.90 37.16 -1.13
CA ASN A 753 18.94 38.00 -0.40
C ASN A 753 17.51 37.94 -0.97
N ASP A 754 17.33 37.43 -2.19
CA ASP A 754 16.06 37.36 -2.91
C ASP A 754 15.57 35.92 -3.12
N ARG A 755 16.25 34.92 -2.56
CA ARG A 755 15.83 33.52 -2.66
C ARG A 755 14.46 33.26 -2.06
N TRP A 756 14.06 34.01 -1.02
CA TRP A 756 12.74 33.90 -0.40
C TRP A 756 11.73 34.76 -1.13
N VAL A 757 10.87 34.12 -1.92
CA VAL A 757 9.91 34.77 -2.82
C VAL A 757 8.51 34.91 -2.21
N ILE A 758 8.34 34.57 -0.92
CA ILE A 758 7.08 34.75 -0.18
C ILE A 758 6.60 36.22 -0.24
N LYS A 759 7.55 37.16 -0.21
CA LYS A 759 7.29 38.60 -0.29
C LYS A 759 6.68 39.03 -1.63
N ASP A 760 6.89 38.23 -2.68
CA ASP A 760 6.50 38.53 -4.05
C ASP A 760 5.18 37.82 -4.46
N ILE A 761 4.50 37.16 -3.51
CA ILE A 761 3.24 36.45 -3.79
C ILE A 761 2.12 37.44 -4.11
N ASP A 762 1.65 37.43 -5.36
CA ASP A 762 0.48 38.21 -5.78
C ASP A 762 -0.56 37.36 -6.51
N PHE A 763 -1.52 36.83 -5.76
CA PHE A 763 -2.65 36.07 -6.32
C PHE A 763 -3.60 36.92 -7.17
N LYS A 764 -3.53 38.25 -7.16
CA LYS A 764 -4.38 39.13 -7.98
C LYS A 764 -3.80 39.34 -9.37
N SER A 765 -2.48 39.34 -9.51
CA SER A 765 -1.80 39.40 -10.82
C SER A 765 -2.00 38.13 -11.63
N SER A 766 -2.54 38.26 -12.84
CA SER A 766 -2.67 37.14 -13.79
C SER A 766 -1.32 36.61 -14.26
N GLU A 767 -0.34 37.50 -14.40
CA GLU A 767 1.02 37.15 -14.79
C GLU A 767 1.72 36.34 -13.70
N TRP A 768 1.61 36.80 -12.44
CA TRP A 768 2.18 36.07 -11.32
C TRP A 768 1.58 34.67 -11.19
N ARG A 769 0.25 34.55 -11.31
CA ARG A 769 -0.45 33.26 -11.31
C ARG A 769 0.05 32.34 -12.43
N ARG A 770 0.22 32.85 -13.64
CA ARG A 770 0.71 32.06 -14.78
C ARG A 770 2.13 31.53 -14.57
N ASN A 771 2.99 32.32 -13.92
CA ASN A 771 4.40 31.99 -13.78
C ASN A 771 4.71 31.15 -12.52
N ASN A 772 3.90 31.27 -11.45
CA ASN A 772 4.22 30.70 -10.13
C ASN A 772 3.24 29.64 -9.62
N LEU A 773 2.02 29.53 -10.17
CA LEU A 773 1.09 28.48 -9.77
C LEU A 773 1.33 27.20 -10.59
N VAL A 774 1.74 26.14 -9.89
CA VAL A 774 1.90 24.82 -10.50
C VAL A 774 0.73 23.93 -10.08
N PHE A 775 -0.11 23.60 -11.05
CA PHE A 775 -1.15 22.59 -10.89
C PHE A 775 -0.58 21.21 -11.26
N ASN A 776 -0.77 20.23 -10.39
CA ASN A 776 -0.41 18.84 -10.63
C ASN A 776 -1.66 17.95 -10.55
N LEU A 777 -1.84 17.11 -11.57
CA LEU A 777 -2.80 16.02 -11.59
C LEU A 777 -2.03 14.70 -11.60
N ALA A 778 -2.28 13.82 -10.63
CA ALA A 778 -1.55 12.56 -10.50
C ALA A 778 -2.44 11.44 -9.93
N ILE A 779 -1.96 10.20 -10.03
CA ILE A 779 -2.60 9.02 -9.43
C ILE A 779 -1.75 8.55 -8.25
N GLY A 780 -2.40 8.18 -7.14
CA GLY A 780 -1.76 7.75 -5.90
C GLY A 780 -1.30 8.91 -4.99
N TYR A 781 -0.79 8.57 -3.82
CA TYR A 781 -0.12 9.53 -2.93
C TYR A 781 1.26 9.95 -3.47
N PRO A 782 1.76 11.16 -3.15
CA PRO A 782 3.05 11.64 -3.67
C PRO A 782 4.24 10.83 -3.15
N PHE A 783 4.07 10.26 -1.96
CA PHE A 783 4.98 9.34 -1.29
C PHE A 783 4.24 8.53 -0.24
#